data_AF-A0A1Y4CWQ5-F1
#
_entry.id   AF-A0A1Y4CWQ5-F1
#
_cell.length_a   1.000
_cell.length_b   1.000
_cell.length_c   1.000
_cell.angle_alpha   90.00
_cell.angle_beta   90.00
_cell.angle_gamma   90.00
#
_symmetry.space_group_name_H-M   'P 1'
#
loop_
_entity.id
_entity.type
_entity.pdbx_description
1 polymer ?
#
loop_
_entity_poly.entity_id
_entity_poly.type
_entity_poly.pdbx_seq_one_letter_code
_entity_poly.pdbx_strand_id
1 'polypeptide(L)'
;MSHTDKNKLAEGAEKASWKLALDGVCYEHICQPEGSWLLGSVLPGYGQFLPLDHHPSPEELASLGTRGIWLARESSPAPKLAVMCCGQGSVWPGMGRELYDNFPEARAAMDRLAACSSWDVLGLMDERDVETIGLTRWQQPYLFMLEYAQWSLYLARGLKPDFICGHSLGELIALCLAGVYEPEVGWYIMETRSRHMADLEEKSRRETGMMGVYAGMDVIRELQGMWPDLYVSNYNTPEQSILSGPRDILAEARRWLRKKRIPAVILNITLAFHHPSMRVLRDLDYRRLMSLDMHAPKTPMLSCVTAGLYPDVQSEICRYIMDLDENSVRWVQCVEALWDRHGMRHFLEMGPADTLCGMVEKIRPEALCLSSSLRGHERDLVRKTLARLYSLGHLQKKSLFLAKSLQEKSGFEARIRDGHADVGDIAGRKDAAAGRCGIPKLRELLAKACGKKAEDLHGSMDLRFDLALRSSFFPGLIEEAQKLLGREVAFEDLLQVSTIADLERLFSGDLVEEGEEKTKEPMGRSVHRPFLACCVRKDVQEGESTERFRELPSNPCQRKILPSPSLEVVVVGQDDCLLASMVGSIASWKCSFTLCQGLPETRAVIAGMGGQARETTDSPSLLSGKTDILLLQGTGEDIFSIIRDSDCADGTRIILVEQNPTKEGELKDLWHSAQDSGCSLNAVMLDATADLDSPLVGDMLAATLLQGRAGLYYWKWMESEDDDTVCILPQPLLDDADNSPRVCPESRPLKSRTTPFSVFSTQISQDIFPALSALPQADGKAVTIPLGLHLEAQREAAILASPWLFASGMTDIRVHDLGSVQPGLVREARLEVDTGLWMNHDRVPSRMSHVMTSLRGISSSGRRTPQYETVVESTVIMTGSQMQIPPLWKEYACPAPSSRAVDTSDWYDTRGYANSFRLLEKVWLLDDHLLLATLAPDAILALSGIWAYDNSLFPRGRPSLFEANTACMPGLEAVLQAVTLHFDMDRPSVPCALNPSLMGFVRFGTAAYEPSLNLALRRCWDRDQVVRYDAQVTNAAGQCLVSINHLEYNALADEPEGVDEGCQQRP
;
A
#
# COMPACT_ATOMS: atom_id res chain seq x y z
N MET A 1 -7.14 23.25 63.74
CA MET A 1 -8.30 22.68 63.00
C MET A 1 -7.79 21.48 62.24
N SER A 2 -8.18 20.29 62.66
CA SER A 2 -7.66 19.01 62.18
C SER A 2 -8.15 18.70 60.76
N HIS A 3 -7.42 17.83 60.05
CA HIS A 3 -7.77 17.33 58.72
C HIS A 3 -9.19 16.75 58.59
N THR A 4 -9.83 16.41 59.72
CA THR A 4 -11.22 15.98 59.83
C THR A 4 -12.27 17.08 59.59
N ASP A 5 -11.94 18.36 59.81
CA ASP A 5 -12.91 19.46 59.63
C ASP A 5 -13.02 19.92 58.17
N LYS A 6 -11.97 19.71 57.34
CA LYS A 6 -12.01 20.03 55.91
C LYS A 6 -12.85 19.01 55.10
N ASN A 7 -12.87 17.74 55.49
CA ASN A 7 -13.71 16.74 54.81
C ASN A 7 -15.20 16.89 55.17
N LYS A 8 -15.54 17.30 56.39
CA LYS A 8 -16.94 17.57 56.77
C LYS A 8 -17.53 18.83 56.11
N LEU A 9 -16.70 19.81 55.75
CA LEU A 9 -17.13 20.99 54.99
C LEU A 9 -17.24 20.73 53.47
N ALA A 10 -16.55 19.72 52.93
CA ALA A 10 -16.65 19.32 51.53
C ALA A 10 -17.88 18.42 51.23
N GLU A 11 -18.28 17.55 52.16
CA GLU A 11 -19.47 16.68 52.00
C GLU A 11 -20.80 17.45 52.09
N GLY A 12 -20.81 18.64 52.69
CA GLY A 12 -22.01 19.49 52.83
C GLY A 12 -22.42 20.27 51.58
N ALA A 13 -21.54 20.38 50.57
CA ALA A 13 -21.76 21.23 49.39
C ALA A 13 -22.30 20.47 48.14
N GLU A 14 -22.33 19.13 48.15
CA GLU A 14 -22.71 18.34 46.97
C GLU A 14 -24.22 18.09 46.79
N LYS A 15 -25.06 18.35 47.80
CA LYS A 15 -26.51 18.08 47.79
C LYS A 15 -27.39 19.30 47.51
N ALA A 16 -26.96 20.16 46.59
CA ALA A 16 -27.84 21.21 46.06
C ALA A 16 -28.51 20.72 44.78
N SER A 17 -29.82 20.96 44.63
CA SER A 17 -30.52 20.73 43.38
C SER A 17 -29.88 21.54 42.25
N TRP A 18 -29.76 20.95 41.07
CA TRP A 18 -29.17 21.62 39.90
C TRP A 18 -29.80 21.12 38.61
N LYS A 19 -29.80 21.96 37.58
CA LYS A 19 -30.32 21.66 36.25
C LYS A 19 -29.32 22.06 35.17
N LEU A 20 -29.21 21.24 34.14
CA LEU A 20 -28.28 21.42 33.01
C LEU A 20 -28.98 21.00 31.72
N ALA A 21 -29.01 21.90 30.73
CA ALA A 21 -29.37 21.54 29.36
C ALA A 21 -28.09 21.43 28.51
N LEU A 22 -27.98 20.35 27.73
CA LEU A 22 -26.86 20.03 26.87
C LEU A 22 -27.31 19.07 25.74
N ASP A 23 -27.02 19.41 24.49
CA ASP A 23 -27.41 18.67 23.27
C ASP A 23 -28.89 18.26 23.18
N GLY A 24 -29.79 19.13 23.63
CA GLY A 24 -31.22 18.83 23.63
C GLY A 24 -31.66 17.84 24.72
N VAL A 25 -30.79 17.52 25.67
CA VAL A 25 -31.12 16.78 26.90
C VAL A 25 -31.05 17.70 28.10
N CYS A 26 -32.08 17.66 28.94
CA CYS A 26 -32.11 18.27 30.26
C CYS A 26 -31.78 17.22 31.33
N TYR A 27 -30.75 17.49 32.11
CA TYR A 27 -30.33 16.73 33.27
C TYR A 27 -30.66 17.54 34.51
N GLU A 28 -31.37 16.96 35.47
CA GLU A 28 -31.70 17.62 36.73
C GLU A 28 -31.46 16.68 37.91
N HIS A 29 -30.81 17.19 38.94
CA HIS A 29 -30.70 16.54 40.23
C HIS A 29 -31.63 17.29 41.19
N ILE A 30 -32.60 16.57 41.75
CA ILE A 30 -33.62 17.14 42.63
C ILE A 30 -33.36 16.60 44.04
N CYS A 31 -32.86 17.45 44.92
CA CYS A 31 -32.67 17.11 46.33
C CYS A 31 -33.91 17.49 47.14
N GLN A 32 -34.57 16.50 47.75
CA GLN A 32 -35.71 16.69 48.66
C GLN A 32 -35.38 16.11 50.05
N PRO A 33 -36.11 16.51 51.12
CA PRO A 33 -35.92 15.94 52.46
C PRO A 33 -36.06 14.42 52.51
N GLU A 34 -36.91 13.84 51.65
CA GLU A 34 -37.18 12.40 51.60
C GLU A 34 -36.20 11.61 50.70
N GLY A 35 -35.29 12.29 50.00
CA GLY A 35 -34.30 11.66 49.11
C GLY A 35 -33.96 12.51 47.88
N SER A 36 -32.91 12.09 47.17
CA SER A 36 -32.49 12.68 45.90
C SER A 36 -33.10 11.94 44.71
N TRP A 37 -33.40 12.68 43.65
CA TRP A 37 -33.89 12.13 42.38
C TRP A 37 -33.02 12.58 41.22
N LEU A 38 -32.78 11.66 40.29
CA LEU A 38 -32.09 11.92 39.03
C LEU A 38 -33.12 11.94 37.90
N LEU A 39 -33.21 13.08 37.22
CA LEU A 39 -34.14 13.32 36.14
C LEU A 39 -33.39 13.59 34.84
N GLY A 40 -33.70 12.81 33.80
CA GLY A 40 -33.29 13.08 32.43
C GLY A 40 -34.52 13.34 31.57
N SER A 41 -34.50 14.37 30.72
CA SER A 41 -35.59 14.62 29.78
C SER A 41 -35.13 15.19 28.45
N VAL A 42 -35.80 14.81 27.37
CA VAL A 42 -35.65 15.41 26.04
C VAL A 42 -36.70 16.50 25.75
N LEU A 43 -37.56 16.83 26.72
CA LEU A 43 -38.60 17.86 26.60
C LEU A 43 -38.19 19.15 27.34
N PRO A 44 -38.08 20.31 26.67
CA PRO A 44 -37.69 21.57 27.32
C PRO A 44 -38.62 22.03 28.46
N GLY A 45 -39.89 21.60 28.45
CA GLY A 45 -40.94 21.98 29.40
C GLY A 45 -41.42 20.84 30.32
N TYR A 46 -40.58 19.85 30.64
CA TYR A 46 -41.01 18.67 31.41
C TYR A 46 -41.59 18.97 32.79
N GLY A 47 -41.26 20.13 33.40
CA GLY A 47 -41.65 20.48 34.77
C GLY A 47 -43.16 20.47 35.02
N GLN A 48 -43.98 20.76 34.02
CA GLN A 48 -45.46 20.73 34.12
C GLN A 48 -46.04 19.32 34.26
N PHE A 49 -45.24 18.28 33.99
CA PHE A 49 -45.64 16.88 34.03
C PHE A 49 -45.08 16.16 35.25
N LEU A 50 -44.27 16.82 36.09
CA LEU A 50 -43.63 16.16 37.22
C LEU A 50 -44.58 16.04 38.41
N PRO A 51 -44.79 14.82 38.94
CA PRO A 51 -45.47 14.62 40.20
C PRO A 51 -44.50 14.92 41.36
N LEU A 52 -44.23 16.20 41.64
CA LEU A 52 -43.33 16.59 42.74
C LEU A 52 -44.01 16.55 44.13
N ASP A 53 -45.32 16.32 44.15
CA ASP A 53 -46.13 16.34 45.38
C ASP A 53 -46.26 14.96 46.04
N HIS A 54 -45.87 13.87 45.36
CA HIS A 54 -45.95 12.49 45.86
C HIS A 54 -44.89 11.56 45.26
N HIS A 55 -44.76 10.33 45.79
CA HIS A 55 -43.89 9.30 45.20
C HIS A 55 -44.59 8.68 43.97
N PRO A 56 -44.08 8.88 42.74
CA PRO A 56 -44.74 8.39 41.54
C PRO A 56 -44.77 6.86 41.48
N SER A 57 -45.91 6.31 41.05
CA SER A 57 -46.07 4.87 40.82
C SER A 57 -45.26 4.39 39.60
N PRO A 58 -44.94 3.09 39.48
CA PRO A 58 -44.28 2.55 38.29
C PRO A 58 -45.03 2.83 36.97
N GLU A 59 -46.37 2.86 37.02
CA GLU A 59 -47.21 3.19 35.85
C GLU A 59 -47.08 4.67 35.46
N GLU A 60 -47.02 5.58 36.44
CA GLU A 60 -46.77 7.02 36.20
C GLU A 60 -45.36 7.24 35.61
N LEU A 61 -44.33 6.57 36.15
CA LEU A 61 -42.97 6.63 35.61
C LEU A 61 -42.89 6.07 34.18
N ALA A 62 -43.58 4.97 33.89
CA ALA A 62 -43.67 4.43 32.54
C ALA A 62 -44.35 5.41 31.57
N SER A 63 -45.46 6.04 32.01
CA SER A 63 -46.16 7.07 31.24
C SER A 63 -45.25 8.27 30.92
N LEU A 64 -44.50 8.76 31.91
CA LEU A 64 -43.52 9.83 31.72
C LEU A 64 -42.42 9.41 30.74
N GLY A 65 -41.95 8.16 30.81
CA GLY A 65 -40.97 7.60 29.88
C GLY A 65 -41.43 7.66 28.42
N THR A 66 -42.71 7.36 28.14
CA THR A 66 -43.28 7.49 26.78
C THR A 66 -43.28 8.92 26.26
N ARG A 67 -43.27 9.92 27.17
CA ARG A 67 -43.18 11.34 26.86
C ARG A 67 -41.73 11.85 26.79
N GLY A 68 -40.73 11.01 27.05
CA GLY A 68 -39.33 11.42 27.06
C GLY A 68 -38.89 12.08 28.37
N ILE A 69 -39.48 11.67 29.49
CA ILE A 69 -39.13 12.11 30.84
C ILE A 69 -38.81 10.87 31.66
N TRP A 70 -37.58 10.75 32.15
CA TRP A 70 -37.16 9.64 33.02
C TRP A 70 -36.74 10.18 34.37
N LEU A 71 -37.27 9.55 35.40
CA LEU A 71 -37.07 9.95 36.79
C LEU A 71 -36.84 8.68 37.61
N ALA A 72 -35.75 8.63 38.36
CA ALA A 72 -35.52 7.56 39.34
C ALA A 72 -34.91 8.13 40.62
N ARG A 73 -35.13 7.42 41.73
CA ARG A 73 -34.45 7.74 42.98
C ARG A 73 -32.97 7.47 42.81
N GLU A 74 -32.15 8.37 43.33
CA GLU A 74 -30.70 8.14 43.40
C GLU A 74 -30.46 6.88 44.25
N SER A 75 -29.93 5.83 43.61
CA SER A 75 -29.58 4.57 44.25
C SER A 75 -28.06 4.50 44.45
N SER A 76 -27.63 4.05 45.62
CA SER A 76 -26.21 3.89 45.94
C SER A 76 -25.95 2.49 46.48
N PRO A 77 -25.20 1.62 45.75
CA PRO A 77 -24.71 1.82 44.38
C PRO A 77 -25.82 1.70 43.31
N ALA A 78 -25.61 2.32 42.14
CA ALA A 78 -26.48 2.11 40.98
C ALA A 78 -26.41 0.64 40.50
N PRO A 79 -27.47 0.09 39.88
CA PRO A 79 -27.42 -1.25 39.29
C PRO A 79 -26.37 -1.32 38.18
N LYS A 80 -25.61 -2.41 38.13
CA LYS A 80 -24.46 -2.53 37.23
C LYS A 80 -24.86 -2.55 35.75
N LEU A 81 -24.03 -1.91 34.92
CA LEU A 81 -24.21 -1.74 33.49
C LEU A 81 -23.15 -2.46 32.66
N ALA A 82 -23.60 -3.26 31.70
CA ALA A 82 -22.76 -3.76 30.61
C ALA A 82 -22.96 -2.94 29.32
N VAL A 83 -21.88 -2.63 28.62
CA VAL A 83 -21.92 -2.10 27.25
C VAL A 83 -21.69 -3.23 26.26
N MET A 84 -22.52 -3.29 25.22
CA MET A 84 -22.53 -4.36 24.23
C MET A 84 -22.23 -3.80 22.85
N CYS A 85 -21.28 -4.38 22.13
CA CYS A 85 -20.93 -4.03 20.76
C CYS A 85 -21.54 -5.06 19.79
N CYS A 86 -22.19 -4.61 18.72
CA CYS A 86 -22.97 -5.48 17.86
C CYS A 86 -22.14 -6.17 16.77
N GLY A 87 -22.66 -7.27 16.24
CA GLY A 87 -22.04 -8.01 15.15
C GLY A 87 -22.34 -7.42 13.78
N GLN A 88 -21.71 -7.98 12.75
CA GLN A 88 -22.01 -7.66 11.35
C GLN A 88 -23.47 -8.03 11.01
N GLY A 89 -24.20 -7.16 10.32
CA GLY A 89 -25.51 -7.52 9.74
C GLY A 89 -26.53 -6.40 9.58
N SER A 90 -26.40 -5.28 10.30
CA SER A 90 -27.33 -4.15 10.20
C SER A 90 -26.62 -2.93 9.63
N VAL A 91 -26.84 -2.63 8.35
CA VAL A 91 -26.42 -1.36 7.73
C VAL A 91 -27.55 -0.75 6.95
N TRP A 92 -27.54 0.57 6.83
CA TRP A 92 -28.52 1.31 6.06
C TRP A 92 -27.92 2.64 5.56
N PRO A 93 -28.43 3.20 4.44
CA PRO A 93 -27.91 4.44 3.86
C PRO A 93 -28.04 5.63 4.80
N GLY A 94 -26.96 6.40 5.00
CA GLY A 94 -26.96 7.53 5.93
C GLY A 94 -26.69 7.19 7.39
N MET A 95 -26.35 5.93 7.71
CA MET A 95 -25.98 5.51 9.07
C MET A 95 -24.84 6.36 9.64
N GLY A 96 -25.00 6.88 10.86
CA GLY A 96 -24.01 7.75 11.51
C GLY A 96 -24.07 9.22 11.09
N ARG A 97 -24.78 9.60 10.01
CA ARG A 97 -24.87 10.99 9.55
C ARG A 97 -25.45 11.92 10.61
N GLU A 98 -26.52 11.49 11.26
CA GLU A 98 -27.14 12.30 12.32
C GLU A 98 -26.21 12.50 13.51
N LEU A 99 -25.40 11.49 13.86
CA LEU A 99 -24.43 11.59 14.94
C LEU A 99 -23.30 12.56 14.56
N TYR A 100 -22.77 12.39 13.36
CA TYR A 100 -21.73 13.25 12.78
C TYR A 100 -22.18 14.72 12.78
N ASP A 101 -23.44 14.99 12.42
CA ASP A 101 -23.95 16.35 12.27
C ASP A 101 -24.27 17.04 13.59
N ASN A 102 -24.75 16.30 14.59
CA ASN A 102 -25.35 16.89 15.79
C ASN A 102 -24.46 16.80 17.05
N PHE A 103 -23.42 15.95 17.08
CA PHE A 103 -22.61 15.74 18.28
C PHE A 103 -21.11 15.91 17.97
N PRO A 104 -20.45 16.95 18.51
CA PRO A 104 -19.03 17.21 18.26
C PRO A 104 -18.10 16.05 18.64
N GLU A 105 -18.39 15.34 19.73
CA GLU A 105 -17.58 14.23 20.21
C GLU A 105 -17.69 13.00 19.29
N ALA A 106 -18.89 12.74 18.77
CA ALA A 106 -19.11 11.70 17.76
C ALA A 106 -18.41 12.06 16.45
N ARG A 107 -18.56 13.32 15.99
CA ARG A 107 -17.87 13.85 14.81
C ARG A 107 -16.35 13.68 14.92
N ALA A 108 -15.75 14.12 16.02
CA ALA A 108 -14.31 14.02 16.25
C ALA A 108 -13.81 12.57 16.27
N ALA A 109 -14.61 11.65 16.82
CA ALA A 109 -14.28 10.23 16.82
C ALA A 109 -14.33 9.61 15.41
N MET A 110 -15.34 9.96 14.62
CA MET A 110 -15.43 9.53 13.21
C MET A 110 -14.29 10.14 12.38
N ASP A 111 -14.00 11.42 12.55
CA ASP A 111 -12.89 12.10 11.86
C ASP A 111 -11.53 11.47 12.24
N ARG A 112 -11.33 11.09 13.51
CA ARG A 112 -10.12 10.38 13.99
C ARG A 112 -9.93 9.05 13.27
N LEU A 113 -10.98 8.24 13.16
CA LEU A 113 -10.91 6.96 12.46
C LEU A 113 -10.77 7.12 10.94
N ALA A 114 -11.46 8.10 10.36
CA ALA A 114 -11.34 8.42 8.94
C ALA A 114 -9.93 8.93 8.56
N ALA A 115 -9.19 9.51 9.51
CA ALA A 115 -7.80 9.87 9.29
C ALA A 115 -6.88 8.65 9.14
N CYS A 116 -7.23 7.51 9.73
CA CYS A 116 -6.49 6.24 9.63
C CYS A 116 -6.80 5.44 8.36
N SER A 117 -7.93 5.72 7.71
CA SER A 117 -8.40 4.92 6.57
C SER A 117 -7.63 5.19 5.29
N SER A 118 -7.38 4.12 4.52
CA SER A 118 -6.82 4.21 3.17
C SER A 118 -7.82 4.67 2.10
N TRP A 119 -9.10 4.83 2.46
CA TRP A 119 -10.22 5.22 1.58
C TRP A 119 -11.18 6.17 2.30
N ASP A 120 -12.13 6.76 1.56
CA ASP A 120 -13.10 7.70 2.14
C ASP A 120 -14.23 6.97 2.88
N VAL A 121 -13.97 6.54 4.11
CA VAL A 121 -14.98 5.91 4.96
C VAL A 121 -16.16 6.83 5.29
N LEU A 122 -15.93 8.14 5.43
CA LEU A 122 -17.02 9.09 5.68
C LEU A 122 -17.97 9.17 4.49
N GLY A 123 -17.46 8.93 3.27
CA GLY A 123 -18.27 8.80 2.06
C GLY A 123 -19.35 7.70 2.12
N LEU A 124 -19.19 6.66 2.96
CA LEU A 124 -20.24 5.65 3.15
C LEU A 124 -21.51 6.18 3.81
N MET A 125 -21.46 7.36 4.45
CA MET A 125 -22.66 8.05 4.92
C MET A 125 -23.50 8.62 3.77
N ASP A 126 -22.89 8.84 2.61
CA ASP A 126 -23.56 9.37 1.41
C ASP A 126 -23.93 8.27 0.39
N GLU A 127 -23.36 7.08 0.55
CA GLU A 127 -23.72 5.90 -0.25
C GLU A 127 -25.19 5.52 -0.03
N ARG A 128 -25.89 5.27 -1.13
CA ARG A 128 -27.32 4.93 -1.14
C ARG A 128 -27.56 3.46 -1.45
N ASP A 129 -26.59 2.78 -2.04
CA ASP A 129 -26.67 1.36 -2.32
C ASP A 129 -26.36 0.52 -1.06
N VAL A 130 -27.41 -0.11 -0.55
CA VAL A 130 -27.33 -0.99 0.63
C VAL A 130 -26.49 -2.22 0.35
N GLU A 131 -26.47 -2.72 -0.89
CA GLU A 131 -25.68 -3.90 -1.25
C GLU A 131 -24.19 -3.59 -1.16
N THR A 132 -23.77 -2.45 -1.70
CA THR A 132 -22.40 -1.94 -1.55
C THR A 132 -22.04 -1.77 -0.08
N ILE A 133 -22.83 -1.04 0.73
CA ILE A 133 -22.51 -0.83 2.16
C ILE A 133 -22.47 -2.17 2.93
N GLY A 134 -23.27 -3.14 2.51
CA GLY A 134 -23.37 -4.47 3.10
C GLY A 134 -22.22 -5.42 2.76
N LEU A 135 -21.32 -5.06 1.83
CA LEU A 135 -20.14 -5.89 1.55
C LEU A 135 -19.22 -5.92 2.77
N THR A 136 -18.70 -7.10 3.10
CA THR A 136 -17.86 -7.33 4.29
C THR A 136 -16.70 -6.34 4.38
N ARG A 137 -16.03 -6.04 3.25
CA ARG A 137 -14.94 -5.05 3.17
C ARG A 137 -15.30 -3.69 3.77
N TRP A 138 -16.51 -3.21 3.49
CA TRP A 138 -16.98 -1.87 3.86
C TRP A 138 -17.76 -1.87 5.17
N GLN A 139 -18.57 -2.89 5.40
CA GLN A 139 -19.47 -2.98 6.55
C GLN A 139 -18.71 -3.01 7.88
N GLN A 140 -17.62 -3.77 7.99
CA GLN A 140 -16.96 -3.94 9.29
C GLN A 140 -16.28 -2.65 9.78
N PRO A 141 -15.44 -1.95 8.97
CA PRO A 141 -14.86 -0.68 9.40
C PRO A 141 -15.92 0.41 9.60
N TYR A 142 -17.00 0.40 8.79
CA TYR A 142 -18.07 1.37 8.94
C TYR A 142 -18.85 1.20 10.25
N LEU A 143 -19.12 -0.05 10.65
CA LEU A 143 -19.74 -0.36 11.92
C LEU A 143 -18.85 0.06 13.10
N PHE A 144 -17.54 -0.23 13.02
CA PHE A 144 -16.59 0.21 14.03
C PHE A 144 -16.57 1.73 14.20
N MET A 145 -16.60 2.47 13.09
CA MET A 145 -16.68 3.93 13.11
C MET A 145 -17.92 4.44 13.85
N LEU A 146 -19.09 3.85 13.57
CA LEU A 146 -20.34 4.21 14.24
C LEU A 146 -20.28 3.94 15.75
N GLU A 147 -19.91 2.72 16.15
CA GLU A 147 -19.90 2.32 17.56
C GLU A 147 -18.86 3.09 18.37
N TYR A 148 -17.68 3.37 17.78
CA TYR A 148 -16.66 4.19 18.42
C TYR A 148 -17.12 5.65 18.59
N ALA A 149 -17.90 6.19 17.65
CA ALA A 149 -18.48 7.52 17.76
C ALA A 149 -19.54 7.60 18.86
N GLN A 150 -20.42 6.61 18.95
CA GLN A 150 -21.38 6.48 20.04
C GLN A 150 -20.66 6.37 21.39
N TRP A 151 -19.68 5.47 21.49
CA TRP A 151 -18.86 5.30 22.69
C TRP A 151 -18.20 6.61 23.12
N SER A 152 -17.57 7.33 22.20
CA SER A 152 -16.90 8.60 22.47
C SER A 152 -17.86 9.65 23.02
N LEU A 153 -19.08 9.72 22.46
CA LEU A 153 -20.14 10.59 22.97
C LEU A 153 -20.56 10.22 24.40
N TYR A 154 -20.84 8.95 24.67
CA TYR A 154 -21.25 8.52 26.02
C TYR A 154 -20.12 8.69 27.05
N LEU A 155 -18.88 8.40 26.67
CA LEU A 155 -17.71 8.58 27.51
C LEU A 155 -17.49 10.05 27.86
N ALA A 156 -17.71 10.97 26.90
CA ALA A 156 -17.68 12.40 27.15
C ALA A 156 -18.76 12.85 28.16
N ARG A 157 -19.86 12.11 28.28
CA ARG A 157 -20.90 12.30 29.32
C ARG A 157 -20.63 11.57 30.62
N GLY A 158 -19.46 10.97 30.75
CA GLY A 158 -18.98 10.32 31.96
C GLY A 158 -19.57 8.93 32.16
N LEU A 159 -20.02 8.27 31.09
CA LEU A 159 -20.39 6.85 31.16
C LEU A 159 -19.21 6.03 31.69
N LYS A 160 -19.47 5.19 32.68
CA LYS A 160 -18.51 4.21 33.21
C LYS A 160 -19.19 2.85 33.32
N PRO A 161 -19.04 1.98 32.32
CA PRO A 161 -19.61 0.64 32.41
C PRO A 161 -18.85 -0.23 33.41
N ASP A 162 -19.55 -1.17 34.03
CA ASP A 162 -18.96 -2.22 34.87
C ASP A 162 -18.36 -3.35 34.02
N PHE A 163 -18.86 -3.51 32.80
CA PHE A 163 -18.46 -4.56 31.87
C PHE A 163 -18.62 -4.13 30.41
N ILE A 164 -17.79 -4.68 29.53
CA ILE A 164 -17.97 -4.58 28.08
C ILE A 164 -18.06 -5.98 27.48
N CYS A 165 -18.85 -6.19 26.45
CA CYS A 165 -18.85 -7.43 25.68
C CYS A 165 -19.21 -7.15 24.22
N GLY A 166 -18.88 -8.07 23.33
CA GLY A 166 -19.24 -7.95 21.92
C GLY A 166 -19.78 -9.24 21.35
N HIS A 167 -20.60 -9.13 20.31
CA HIS A 167 -21.10 -10.27 19.54
C HIS A 167 -20.34 -10.37 18.22
N SER A 168 -19.65 -11.50 17.98
CA SER A 168 -18.89 -11.71 16.74
C SER A 168 -17.90 -10.55 16.50
N LEU A 169 -17.97 -9.86 15.36
CA LEU A 169 -17.23 -8.63 15.04
C LEU A 169 -17.22 -7.61 16.19
N GLY A 170 -18.33 -7.47 16.92
CA GLY A 170 -18.43 -6.56 18.04
C GLY A 170 -17.43 -6.87 19.16
N GLU A 171 -16.91 -8.09 19.28
CA GLU A 171 -15.86 -8.44 20.26
C GLU A 171 -14.57 -7.67 19.99
N LEU A 172 -14.22 -7.47 18.72
CA LEU A 172 -13.06 -6.68 18.31
C LEU A 172 -13.29 -5.17 18.54
N ILE A 173 -14.53 -4.70 18.41
CA ILE A 173 -14.88 -3.32 18.79
C ILE A 173 -14.78 -3.16 20.31
N ALA A 174 -15.35 -4.10 21.06
CA ALA A 174 -15.35 -4.15 22.52
C ALA A 174 -13.94 -4.14 23.11
N LEU A 175 -12.98 -4.84 22.50
CA LEU A 175 -11.57 -4.79 22.91
C LEU A 175 -11.00 -3.35 22.84
N CYS A 176 -11.30 -2.61 21.78
CA CYS A 176 -10.93 -1.19 21.69
C CYS A 176 -11.60 -0.37 22.80
N LEU A 177 -12.92 -0.53 23.00
CA LEU A 177 -13.66 0.23 24.01
C LEU A 177 -13.21 -0.11 25.45
N ALA A 178 -12.75 -1.34 25.67
CA ALA A 178 -12.17 -1.81 26.93
C ALA A 178 -10.73 -1.32 27.13
N GLY A 179 -10.13 -0.66 26.14
CA GLY A 179 -8.78 -0.08 26.22
C GLY A 179 -7.65 -1.10 26.04
N VAL A 180 -7.92 -2.24 25.39
CA VAL A 180 -6.90 -3.22 25.01
C VAL A 180 -5.97 -2.63 23.95
N TYR A 181 -6.52 -1.92 22.98
CA TYR A 181 -5.76 -1.20 21.97
C TYR A 181 -6.43 0.13 21.61
N GLU A 182 -5.60 1.06 21.13
CA GLU A 182 -6.05 2.36 20.63
C GLU A 182 -6.92 2.20 19.37
N PRO A 183 -7.84 3.14 19.07
CA PRO A 183 -8.75 3.05 17.94
C PRO A 183 -8.05 2.98 16.58
N GLU A 184 -6.84 3.52 16.43
CA GLU A 184 -6.01 3.38 15.23
C GLU A 184 -5.65 1.92 14.96
N VAL A 185 -5.29 1.19 16.02
CA VAL A 185 -4.99 -0.25 15.95
C VAL A 185 -6.26 -1.04 15.67
N GLY A 186 -7.37 -0.68 16.34
CA GLY A 186 -8.69 -1.25 16.06
C GLY A 186 -9.09 -1.08 14.60
N TRP A 187 -8.87 0.10 14.03
CA TRP A 187 -9.13 0.40 12.63
C TRP A 187 -8.32 -0.51 11.70
N TYR A 188 -7.01 -0.63 11.95
CA TYR A 188 -6.12 -1.50 11.17
C TYR A 188 -6.58 -2.97 11.19
N ILE A 189 -7.00 -3.48 12.36
CA ILE A 189 -7.54 -4.84 12.50
C ILE A 189 -8.82 -4.98 11.67
N MET A 190 -9.77 -4.03 11.79
CA MET A 190 -11.03 -4.07 11.04
C MET A 190 -10.81 -4.05 9.53
N GLU A 191 -9.99 -3.11 9.04
CA GLU A 191 -9.73 -2.92 7.61
C GLU A 191 -8.95 -4.10 7.00
N THR A 192 -7.95 -4.62 7.71
CA THR A 192 -7.17 -5.77 7.23
C THR A 192 -8.02 -7.03 7.19
N ARG A 193 -8.73 -7.32 8.30
CA ARG A 193 -9.59 -8.49 8.41
C ARG A 193 -10.73 -8.45 7.40
N SER A 194 -11.41 -7.31 7.25
CA SER A 194 -12.53 -7.18 6.32
C SER A 194 -12.10 -7.37 4.87
N ARG A 195 -10.91 -6.88 4.49
CA ARG A 195 -10.34 -7.10 3.17
C ARG A 195 -10.00 -8.57 2.93
N HIS A 196 -9.30 -9.23 3.85
CA HIS A 196 -8.99 -10.65 3.70
C HIS A 196 -10.25 -11.50 3.61
N MET A 197 -11.28 -11.20 4.42
CA MET A 197 -12.56 -11.88 4.36
C MET A 197 -13.27 -11.65 3.01
N ALA A 198 -13.25 -10.44 2.48
CA ALA A 198 -13.81 -10.14 1.16
C ALA A 198 -13.07 -10.88 0.04
N ASP A 199 -11.74 -10.97 0.10
CA ASP A 199 -10.95 -11.73 -0.86
C ASP A 199 -11.29 -13.24 -0.82
N LEU A 200 -11.54 -13.78 0.38
CA LEU A 200 -12.01 -15.16 0.54
C LEU A 200 -13.44 -15.35 0.02
N GLU A 201 -14.32 -14.38 0.23
CA GLU A 201 -15.68 -14.38 -0.30
C GLU A 201 -15.70 -14.38 -1.83
N GLU A 202 -14.79 -13.64 -2.48
CA GLU A 202 -14.66 -13.59 -3.94
C GLU A 202 -14.09 -14.89 -4.52
N LYS A 203 -13.08 -15.48 -3.86
CA LYS A 203 -12.44 -16.74 -4.28
C LYS A 203 -13.29 -17.98 -3.97
N SER A 204 -14.16 -17.90 -2.98
CA SER A 204 -15.00 -19.02 -2.57
C SER A 204 -15.97 -19.41 -3.68
N ARG A 205 -15.97 -20.69 -4.07
CA ARG A 205 -16.91 -21.27 -5.05
C ARG A 205 -18.36 -21.37 -4.55
N ARG A 206 -18.74 -20.59 -3.52
CA ARG A 206 -20.05 -20.61 -2.84
C ARG A 206 -20.44 -21.99 -2.30
N GLU A 207 -19.48 -22.80 -1.87
CA GLU A 207 -19.75 -24.18 -1.40
C GLU A 207 -20.43 -24.22 -0.02
N THR A 208 -20.15 -23.22 0.83
CA THR A 208 -20.72 -23.11 2.18
C THR A 208 -21.70 -21.94 2.31
N GLY A 209 -22.52 -21.98 3.37
CA GLY A 209 -23.46 -20.92 3.71
C GLY A 209 -23.85 -20.96 5.19
N MET A 210 -24.81 -20.11 5.57
CA MET A 210 -25.33 -20.04 6.94
C MET A 210 -26.86 -19.94 6.96
N MET A 211 -27.48 -20.47 8.01
CA MET A 211 -28.91 -20.51 8.22
C MET A 211 -29.25 -20.22 9.69
N GLY A 212 -30.07 -19.20 9.93
CA GLY A 212 -30.69 -18.99 11.24
C GLY A 212 -31.86 -19.93 11.43
N VAL A 213 -31.83 -20.71 12.52
CA VAL A 213 -32.87 -21.66 12.92
C VAL A 213 -33.50 -21.16 14.22
N TYR A 214 -34.83 -21.02 14.22
CA TYR A 214 -35.60 -20.52 15.36
C TYR A 214 -36.22 -21.70 16.12
N ALA A 215 -35.39 -22.41 16.87
CA ALA A 215 -35.78 -23.54 17.71
C ALA A 215 -34.78 -23.78 18.86
N GLY A 216 -35.24 -24.54 19.85
CA GLY A 216 -34.44 -25.02 20.96
C GLY A 216 -33.32 -25.99 20.59
N MET A 217 -32.43 -26.22 21.55
CA MET A 217 -31.22 -27.03 21.38
C MET A 217 -31.47 -28.52 21.07
N ASP A 218 -32.64 -29.05 21.40
CA ASP A 218 -33.07 -30.40 21.04
C ASP A 218 -33.17 -30.56 19.51
N VAL A 219 -33.79 -29.60 18.83
CA VAL A 219 -33.89 -29.57 17.36
C VAL A 219 -32.50 -29.39 16.73
N ILE A 220 -31.67 -28.51 17.29
CA ILE A 220 -30.31 -28.29 16.78
C ILE A 220 -29.47 -29.57 16.86
N ARG A 221 -29.55 -30.32 17.97
CA ARG A 221 -28.87 -31.62 18.10
C ARG A 221 -29.43 -32.67 17.15
N GLU A 222 -30.74 -32.68 16.91
CA GLU A 222 -31.37 -33.57 15.91
C GLU A 222 -30.81 -33.28 14.51
N LEU A 223 -30.69 -32.00 14.12
CA LEU A 223 -30.09 -31.59 12.85
C LEU A 223 -28.62 -32.04 12.74
N GLN A 224 -27.79 -31.80 13.76
CA GLN A 224 -26.38 -32.21 13.72
C GLN A 224 -26.21 -33.73 13.71
N GLY A 225 -27.14 -34.48 14.33
CA GLY A 225 -27.15 -35.94 14.27
C GLY A 225 -27.54 -36.49 12.89
N MET A 226 -28.41 -35.79 12.18
CA MET A 226 -28.82 -36.14 10.81
C MET A 226 -27.79 -35.70 9.76
N TRP A 227 -27.19 -34.53 9.94
CA TRP A 227 -26.20 -33.93 9.05
C TRP A 227 -24.98 -33.47 9.86
N PRO A 228 -23.97 -34.35 10.04
CA PRO A 228 -22.78 -34.07 10.85
C PRO A 228 -21.94 -32.89 10.36
N ASP A 229 -22.04 -32.54 9.07
CA ASP A 229 -21.35 -31.41 8.46
C ASP A 229 -21.97 -30.05 8.80
N LEU A 230 -23.06 -30.02 9.58
CA LEU A 230 -23.62 -28.78 10.13
C LEU A 230 -22.91 -28.39 11.42
N TYR A 231 -22.29 -27.22 11.38
CA TYR A 231 -21.67 -26.58 12.53
C TYR A 231 -22.59 -25.52 13.14
N VAL A 232 -22.57 -25.37 14.46
CA VAL A 232 -23.29 -24.26 15.12
C VAL A 232 -22.37 -23.06 15.21
N SER A 233 -22.58 -22.07 14.36
CA SER A 233 -21.80 -20.83 14.33
C SER A 233 -22.17 -19.87 15.45
N ASN A 234 -23.44 -19.81 15.85
CA ASN A 234 -23.87 -18.90 16.91
C ASN A 234 -25.00 -19.49 17.76
N TYR A 235 -24.89 -19.31 19.07
CA TYR A 235 -25.94 -19.52 20.05
C TYR A 235 -26.46 -18.15 20.50
N ASN A 236 -27.40 -17.60 19.75
CA ASN A 236 -27.86 -16.21 19.93
C ASN A 236 -28.92 -16.09 21.03
N THR A 237 -29.90 -17.00 21.07
CA THR A 237 -30.91 -17.05 22.13
C THR A 237 -31.26 -18.52 22.43
N PRO A 238 -31.99 -18.84 23.51
CA PRO A 238 -32.41 -20.22 23.80
C PRO A 238 -33.19 -20.87 22.65
N GLU A 239 -33.84 -20.05 21.82
CA GLU A 239 -34.68 -20.45 20.69
C GLU A 239 -34.14 -19.96 19.33
N GLN A 240 -32.89 -19.51 19.25
CA GLN A 240 -32.28 -19.09 17.99
C GLN A 240 -30.80 -19.48 17.95
N SER A 241 -30.45 -20.31 16.98
CA SER A 241 -29.07 -20.66 16.64
C SER A 241 -28.78 -20.40 15.17
N ILE A 242 -27.54 -20.08 14.83
CA ILE A 242 -27.08 -19.99 13.44
C ILE A 242 -26.26 -21.24 13.13
N LEU A 243 -26.65 -21.95 12.08
CA LEU A 243 -25.94 -23.10 11.54
C LEU A 243 -25.14 -22.70 10.32
N SER A 244 -23.96 -23.30 10.15
CA SER A 244 -23.14 -23.19 8.96
C SER A 244 -22.82 -24.57 8.40
N GLY A 245 -22.50 -24.64 7.11
CA GLY A 245 -22.10 -25.88 6.45
C GLY A 245 -22.32 -25.82 4.94
N PRO A 246 -22.20 -26.97 4.25
CA PRO A 246 -22.45 -27.08 2.80
C PRO A 246 -23.86 -26.62 2.42
N ARG A 247 -24.00 -25.88 1.31
CA ARG A 247 -25.29 -25.28 0.92
C ARG A 247 -26.38 -26.28 0.59
N ASP A 248 -26.02 -27.40 -0.02
CA ASP A 248 -26.91 -28.52 -0.32
C ASP A 248 -27.45 -29.16 0.95
N ILE A 249 -26.58 -29.38 1.95
CA ILE A 249 -26.96 -29.87 3.28
C ILE A 249 -27.85 -28.85 4.01
N LEU A 250 -27.52 -27.56 3.97
CA LEU A 250 -28.38 -26.51 4.53
C LEU A 250 -29.76 -26.47 3.85
N ALA A 251 -29.82 -26.69 2.54
CA ALA A 251 -31.09 -26.75 1.80
C ALA A 251 -31.92 -27.99 2.18
N GLU A 252 -31.27 -29.13 2.45
CA GLU A 252 -31.92 -30.33 2.99
C GLU A 252 -32.47 -30.11 4.40
N ALA A 253 -31.63 -29.61 5.31
CA ALA A 253 -32.02 -29.28 6.67
C ALA A 253 -33.18 -28.28 6.68
N ARG A 254 -33.14 -27.24 5.83
CA ARG A 254 -34.24 -26.28 5.67
C ARG A 254 -35.54 -26.94 5.20
N ARG A 255 -35.48 -27.86 4.23
CA ARG A 255 -36.67 -28.60 3.77
C ARG A 255 -37.26 -29.44 4.89
N TRP A 256 -36.41 -30.07 5.71
CA TRP A 256 -36.83 -30.84 6.86
C TRP A 256 -37.46 -29.96 7.95
N LEU A 257 -36.84 -28.83 8.30
CA LEU A 257 -37.39 -27.86 9.26
C LEU A 257 -38.74 -27.33 8.80
N ARG A 258 -38.88 -27.03 7.50
CA ARG A 258 -40.14 -26.61 6.89
C ARG A 258 -41.24 -27.67 7.05
N LYS A 259 -40.93 -28.97 6.90
CA LYS A 259 -41.90 -30.06 7.15
C LYS A 259 -42.38 -30.10 8.59
N LYS A 260 -41.49 -29.76 9.54
CA LYS A 260 -41.81 -29.64 10.97
C LYS A 260 -42.39 -28.26 11.37
N ARG A 261 -42.60 -27.35 10.41
CA ARG A 261 -43.08 -25.97 10.62
C ARG A 261 -42.18 -25.13 11.54
N ILE A 262 -40.88 -25.43 11.56
CA ILE A 262 -39.88 -24.69 12.31
C ILE A 262 -39.32 -23.57 11.41
N PRO A 263 -39.35 -22.29 11.83
CA PRO A 263 -38.82 -21.20 11.02
C PRO A 263 -37.30 -21.30 10.84
N ALA A 264 -36.86 -21.14 9.59
CA ALA A 264 -35.44 -21.13 9.24
C ALA A 264 -35.17 -20.19 8.06
N VAL A 265 -34.14 -19.35 8.19
CA VAL A 265 -33.80 -18.27 7.24
C VAL A 265 -32.35 -18.45 6.78
N ILE A 266 -32.15 -18.58 5.47
CA ILE A 266 -30.80 -18.56 4.89
C ILE A 266 -30.26 -17.14 4.96
N LEU A 267 -29.03 -16.99 5.45
CA LEU A 267 -28.36 -15.70 5.54
C LEU A 267 -27.72 -15.34 4.20
N ASN A 268 -27.82 -14.08 3.78
CA ASN A 268 -27.26 -13.58 2.53
C ASN A 268 -25.76 -13.31 2.66
N ILE A 269 -24.99 -14.36 2.89
CA ILE A 269 -23.53 -14.33 2.99
C ILE A 269 -22.93 -15.47 2.16
N THR A 270 -21.77 -15.21 1.56
CA THR A 270 -21.07 -16.11 0.64
C THR A 270 -20.11 -17.04 1.36
N LEU A 271 -19.71 -16.70 2.60
CA LEU A 271 -18.80 -17.46 3.43
C LEU A 271 -19.46 -17.89 4.75
N ALA A 272 -19.08 -19.07 5.26
CA ALA A 272 -19.47 -19.53 6.59
C ALA A 272 -18.55 -18.92 7.65
N PHE A 273 -19.03 -17.91 8.38
CA PHE A 273 -18.34 -17.35 9.54
C PHE A 273 -18.50 -18.22 10.78
N HIS A 274 -17.57 -18.12 11.73
CA HIS A 274 -17.56 -18.95 12.95
C HIS A 274 -17.65 -20.43 12.60
N HIS A 275 -16.81 -20.82 11.64
CA HIS A 275 -16.77 -22.17 11.06
C HIS A 275 -15.30 -22.56 10.87
N PRO A 276 -14.93 -23.85 11.01
CA PRO A 276 -13.53 -24.30 10.89
C PRO A 276 -12.81 -23.88 9.59
N SER A 277 -13.53 -23.62 8.51
CA SER A 277 -12.95 -23.11 7.26
C SER A 277 -12.31 -21.72 7.39
N MET A 278 -12.71 -20.95 8.40
CA MET A 278 -12.14 -19.62 8.67
C MET A 278 -10.73 -19.68 9.26
N ARG A 279 -10.23 -20.88 9.61
CA ARG A 279 -8.86 -21.09 10.09
C ARG A 279 -7.79 -20.54 9.14
N VAL A 280 -8.10 -20.42 7.85
CA VAL A 280 -7.21 -19.79 6.86
C VAL A 280 -6.83 -18.34 7.23
N LEU A 281 -7.71 -17.59 7.91
CA LEU A 281 -7.38 -16.26 8.42
C LEU A 281 -6.37 -16.31 9.56
N ARG A 282 -6.30 -17.43 10.30
CA ARG A 282 -5.37 -17.63 11.41
C ARG A 282 -3.92 -17.44 11.00
N ASP A 283 -3.55 -18.11 9.92
CA ASP A 283 -2.17 -18.13 9.44
C ASP A 283 -1.77 -16.80 8.79
N LEU A 284 -2.74 -16.08 8.21
CA LEU A 284 -2.54 -14.78 7.58
C LEU A 284 -2.34 -13.64 8.58
N ASP A 285 -3.06 -13.65 9.71
CA ASP A 285 -3.18 -12.49 10.59
C ASP A 285 -2.41 -12.62 11.92
N TYR A 286 -2.03 -13.82 12.38
CA TYR A 286 -1.42 -13.99 13.70
C TYR A 286 -0.13 -13.19 13.90
N ARG A 287 0.80 -13.22 12.92
CA ARG A 287 2.06 -12.45 13.01
C ARG A 287 1.81 -10.94 13.03
N ARG A 288 0.82 -10.47 12.26
CA ARG A 288 0.44 -9.05 12.20
C ARG A 288 -0.14 -8.59 13.53
N LEU A 289 -1.04 -9.37 14.12
CA LEU A 289 -1.60 -9.06 15.43
C LEU A 289 -0.54 -9.04 16.54
N MET A 290 0.42 -9.97 16.51
CA MET A 290 1.52 -9.98 17.48
C MET A 290 2.45 -8.77 17.38
N SER A 291 2.47 -8.06 16.24
CA SER A 291 3.24 -6.81 16.09
C SER A 291 2.49 -5.54 16.52
N LEU A 292 1.20 -5.64 16.88
CA LEU A 292 0.41 -4.51 17.35
C LEU A 292 0.53 -4.35 18.86
N ASP A 293 0.54 -3.12 19.35
CA ASP A 293 0.54 -2.85 20.78
C ASP A 293 -0.83 -3.16 21.40
N MET A 294 -0.87 -4.16 22.29
CA MET A 294 -2.07 -4.56 23.02
C MET A 294 -1.80 -4.66 24.51
N HIS A 295 -2.79 -4.29 25.32
CA HIS A 295 -2.71 -4.23 26.77
C HIS A 295 -3.87 -5.01 27.40
N ALA A 296 -3.74 -5.35 28.68
CA ALA A 296 -4.84 -5.94 29.44
C ALA A 296 -6.09 -5.02 29.40
N PRO A 297 -7.32 -5.59 29.35
CA PRO A 297 -8.54 -4.80 29.37
C PRO A 297 -8.61 -3.88 30.60
N LYS A 298 -8.77 -2.57 30.39
CA LYS A 298 -8.97 -1.59 31.47
C LYS A 298 -10.37 -1.71 32.08
N THR A 299 -11.34 -2.11 31.26
CA THR A 299 -12.69 -2.51 31.70
C THR A 299 -12.85 -4.01 31.49
N PRO A 300 -13.31 -4.78 32.49
CA PRO A 300 -13.52 -6.21 32.34
C PRO A 300 -14.43 -6.53 31.13
N MET A 301 -14.06 -7.56 30.37
CA MET A 301 -14.87 -8.02 29.25
C MET A 301 -14.86 -9.54 29.08
N LEU A 302 -15.93 -10.07 28.49
CA LEU A 302 -16.05 -11.50 28.17
C LEU A 302 -15.69 -11.74 26.71
N SER A 303 -15.06 -12.88 26.45
CA SER A 303 -14.98 -13.42 25.10
C SER A 303 -16.27 -14.13 24.72
N CYS A 304 -16.79 -13.86 23.53
CA CYS A 304 -18.00 -14.52 23.03
C CYS A 304 -17.75 -15.98 22.64
N VAL A 305 -16.49 -16.40 22.47
CA VAL A 305 -16.13 -17.80 22.17
C VAL A 305 -16.10 -18.65 23.44
N THR A 306 -15.50 -18.14 24.52
CA THR A 306 -15.29 -18.92 25.76
C THR A 306 -16.34 -18.64 26.83
N ALA A 307 -17.08 -17.52 26.71
CA ALA A 307 -17.90 -16.93 27.77
C ALA A 307 -17.11 -16.67 29.07
N GLY A 308 -15.78 -16.61 29.01
CA GLY A 308 -14.88 -16.28 30.11
C GLY A 308 -14.30 -14.87 29.97
N LEU A 309 -13.63 -14.40 31.02
CA LEU A 309 -12.90 -13.13 30.99
C LEU A 309 -11.79 -13.18 29.93
N TYR A 310 -11.57 -12.06 29.24
CA TYR A 310 -10.38 -11.89 28.42
C TYR A 310 -9.10 -11.97 29.28
N PRO A 311 -8.01 -12.55 28.75
CA PRO A 311 -6.74 -12.62 29.45
C PRO A 311 -6.02 -11.26 29.51
N ASP A 312 -5.06 -11.14 30.43
CA ASP A 312 -4.25 -9.93 30.60
C ASP A 312 -2.97 -9.91 29.73
N VAL A 313 -2.58 -11.07 29.19
CA VAL A 313 -1.33 -11.25 28.45
C VAL A 313 -1.58 -11.14 26.94
N GLN A 314 -0.84 -10.25 26.26
CA GLN A 314 -1.00 -9.98 24.83
C GLN A 314 -1.02 -11.23 23.95
N SER A 315 -0.09 -12.18 24.13
CA SER A 315 -0.06 -13.40 23.32
C SER A 315 -1.36 -14.22 23.45
N GLU A 316 -1.97 -14.24 24.63
CA GLU A 316 -3.26 -14.88 24.83
C GLU A 316 -4.41 -14.05 24.25
N ILE A 317 -4.37 -12.72 24.36
CA ILE A 317 -5.34 -11.82 23.72
C ILE A 317 -5.36 -12.05 22.20
N CYS A 318 -4.18 -12.09 21.55
CA CYS A 318 -4.06 -12.39 20.12
C CYS A 318 -4.63 -13.78 19.80
N ARG A 319 -4.40 -14.79 20.65
CA ARG A 319 -4.99 -16.12 20.48
C ARG A 319 -6.52 -16.08 20.54
N TYR A 320 -7.10 -15.36 21.50
CA TYR A 320 -8.55 -15.20 21.63
C TYR A 320 -9.15 -14.47 20.41
N ILE A 321 -8.47 -13.43 19.90
CA ILE A 321 -8.87 -12.74 18.66
C ILE A 321 -8.88 -13.72 17.48
N MET A 322 -7.86 -14.57 17.32
CA MET A 322 -7.85 -15.56 16.24
C MET A 322 -8.91 -16.65 16.40
N ASP A 323 -9.18 -17.07 17.64
CA ASP A 323 -10.19 -18.09 17.92
C ASP A 323 -11.61 -17.60 17.56
N LEU A 324 -11.84 -16.28 17.49
CA LEU A 324 -13.14 -15.67 17.18
C LEU A 324 -13.71 -16.11 15.83
N ASP A 325 -12.88 -16.19 14.78
CA ASP A 325 -13.36 -16.37 13.41
C ASP A 325 -13.77 -17.81 13.09
N GLU A 326 -13.17 -18.79 13.77
CA GLU A 326 -13.36 -20.22 13.50
C GLU A 326 -14.25 -20.94 14.51
N ASN A 327 -14.55 -20.33 15.66
CA ASN A 327 -15.33 -20.95 16.73
C ASN A 327 -16.71 -20.31 16.93
N SER A 328 -17.64 -21.08 17.52
CA SER A 328 -18.99 -20.62 17.81
C SER A 328 -19.06 -19.40 18.72
N VAL A 329 -19.92 -18.44 18.38
CA VAL A 329 -20.35 -17.34 19.25
C VAL A 329 -21.34 -17.85 20.28
N ARG A 330 -20.97 -17.84 21.57
CA ARG A 330 -21.73 -18.34 22.71
C ARG A 330 -22.47 -17.21 23.44
N TRP A 331 -23.26 -16.43 22.70
CA TRP A 331 -23.91 -15.23 23.23
C TRP A 331 -24.83 -15.51 24.42
N VAL A 332 -25.64 -16.59 24.37
CA VAL A 332 -26.47 -17.02 25.51
C VAL A 332 -25.61 -17.14 26.77
N GLN A 333 -24.51 -17.88 26.71
CA GLN A 333 -23.63 -18.11 27.86
C GLN A 333 -22.97 -16.82 28.36
N CYS A 334 -22.66 -15.88 27.46
CA CYS A 334 -22.12 -14.57 27.83
C CYS A 334 -23.13 -13.74 28.62
N VAL A 335 -24.38 -13.66 28.16
CA VAL A 335 -25.44 -12.92 28.85
C VAL A 335 -25.75 -13.54 30.22
N GLU A 336 -25.84 -14.87 30.28
CA GLU A 336 -26.02 -15.58 31.56
C GLU A 336 -24.85 -15.33 32.52
N ALA A 337 -23.61 -15.37 32.02
CA ALA A 337 -22.44 -15.03 32.81
C ALA A 337 -22.47 -13.60 33.35
N LEU A 338 -22.80 -12.62 32.50
CA LEU A 338 -22.93 -11.22 32.90
C LEU A 338 -24.01 -11.06 33.98
N TRP A 339 -25.15 -11.73 33.82
CA TRP A 339 -26.27 -11.67 34.74
C TRP A 339 -26.01 -12.36 36.09
N ASP A 340 -25.61 -13.64 36.05
CA ASP A 340 -25.52 -14.52 37.21
C ASP A 340 -24.18 -14.38 37.94
N ARG A 341 -23.06 -14.27 37.21
CA ARG A 341 -21.72 -14.20 37.82
C ARG A 341 -21.28 -12.77 38.13
N HIS A 342 -21.59 -11.81 37.26
CA HIS A 342 -21.11 -10.43 37.39
C HIS A 342 -22.16 -9.46 37.94
N GLY A 343 -23.43 -9.88 37.99
CA GLY A 343 -24.53 -9.12 38.57
C GLY A 343 -25.02 -7.96 37.68
N MET A 344 -24.80 -8.03 36.36
CA MET A 344 -25.29 -7.03 35.42
C MET A 344 -26.83 -7.02 35.41
N ARG A 345 -27.43 -5.83 35.37
CA ARG A 345 -28.89 -5.64 35.29
C ARG A 345 -29.29 -4.71 34.17
N HIS A 346 -28.44 -3.74 33.86
CA HIS A 346 -28.62 -2.80 32.77
C HIS A 346 -27.67 -3.17 31.62
N PHE A 347 -28.13 -3.01 30.39
CA PHE A 347 -27.36 -3.28 29.17
C PHE A 347 -27.52 -2.12 28.19
N LEU A 348 -26.41 -1.63 27.65
CA LEU A 348 -26.37 -0.57 26.64
C LEU A 348 -25.77 -1.14 25.35
N GLU A 349 -26.57 -1.25 24.29
CA GLU A 349 -26.11 -1.63 22.96
C GLU A 349 -25.56 -0.41 22.21
N MET A 350 -24.31 -0.55 21.77
CA MET A 350 -23.71 0.24 20.70
C MET A 350 -23.99 -0.46 19.38
N GLY A 351 -24.25 0.33 18.35
CA GLY A 351 -24.55 -0.16 17.02
C GLY A 351 -25.69 0.61 16.37
N PRO A 352 -26.13 0.15 15.18
CA PRO A 352 -27.11 0.84 14.36
C PRO A 352 -28.57 0.47 14.67
N ALA A 353 -28.80 -0.44 15.62
CA ALA A 353 -30.12 -0.98 15.98
C ALA A 353 -30.15 -1.49 17.44
N ASP A 354 -31.18 -2.28 17.77
CA ASP A 354 -31.45 -2.88 19.09
C ASP A 354 -31.43 -4.43 19.06
N THR A 355 -30.57 -5.00 18.21
CA THR A 355 -30.54 -6.45 17.96
C THR A 355 -30.08 -7.22 19.19
N LEU A 356 -28.99 -6.78 19.84
CA LEU A 356 -28.48 -7.43 21.05
C LEU A 356 -29.41 -7.20 22.24
N CYS A 357 -30.07 -6.04 22.34
CA CYS A 357 -31.11 -5.78 23.32
C CYS A 357 -32.21 -6.83 23.22
N GLY A 358 -32.73 -7.07 22.02
CA GLY A 358 -33.75 -8.11 21.79
C GLY A 358 -33.26 -9.53 22.05
N MET A 359 -31.97 -9.82 21.87
CA MET A 359 -31.38 -11.12 22.25
C MET A 359 -31.27 -11.26 23.77
N VAL A 360 -30.78 -10.23 24.47
CA VAL A 360 -30.67 -10.20 25.94
C VAL A 360 -32.04 -10.37 26.58
N GLU A 361 -33.06 -9.65 26.12
CA GLU A 361 -34.42 -9.75 26.67
C GLU A 361 -35.04 -11.16 26.49
N LYS A 362 -34.66 -11.89 25.44
CA LYS A 362 -35.07 -13.29 25.25
C LYS A 362 -34.33 -14.26 26.18
N ILE A 363 -33.13 -13.92 26.65
CA ILE A 363 -32.32 -14.73 27.57
C ILE A 363 -32.65 -14.39 29.04
N ARG A 364 -32.85 -13.11 29.33
CA ARG A 364 -33.17 -12.52 30.63
C ARG A 364 -34.24 -11.42 30.44
N PRO A 365 -35.54 -11.77 30.50
CA PRO A 365 -36.64 -10.82 30.36
C PRO A 365 -36.65 -9.68 31.40
N GLU A 366 -35.93 -9.87 32.51
CA GLU A 366 -35.78 -8.90 33.59
C GLU A 366 -34.67 -7.86 33.33
N ALA A 367 -33.88 -8.03 32.25
CA ALA A 367 -32.84 -7.09 31.89
C ALA A 367 -33.42 -5.76 31.39
N LEU A 368 -32.82 -4.66 31.81
CA LEU A 368 -33.13 -3.34 31.25
C LEU A 368 -32.15 -3.04 30.12
N CYS A 369 -32.66 -3.08 28.88
CA CYS A 369 -31.88 -2.82 27.69
C CYS A 369 -32.08 -1.39 27.16
N LEU A 370 -31.00 -0.78 26.72
CA LEU A 370 -30.95 0.54 26.09
C LEU A 370 -30.18 0.43 24.78
N SER A 371 -30.71 0.96 23.70
CA SER A 371 -29.97 1.05 22.43
C SER A 371 -29.49 2.48 22.17
N SER A 372 -28.36 2.58 21.46
CA SER A 372 -27.76 3.84 21.04
C SER A 372 -28.20 4.31 19.67
N SER A 373 -28.91 3.51 18.88
CA SER A 373 -29.37 3.93 17.55
C SER A 373 -30.64 3.23 17.09
N LEU A 374 -31.43 3.98 16.34
CA LEU A 374 -32.66 3.55 15.70
C LEU A 374 -32.58 4.11 14.29
N ARG A 375 -32.77 3.25 13.29
CA ARG A 375 -32.69 3.62 11.88
C ARG A 375 -33.48 4.91 11.58
N GLY A 376 -32.77 5.92 11.07
CA GLY A 376 -33.33 7.23 10.70
C GLY A 376 -33.73 8.14 11.87
N HIS A 377 -33.37 7.79 13.11
CA HIS A 377 -33.70 8.53 14.34
C HIS A 377 -32.54 8.49 15.36
N GLU A 378 -31.30 8.41 14.89
CA GLU A 378 -30.12 8.17 15.73
C GLU A 378 -29.93 9.30 16.74
N ARG A 379 -30.04 10.56 16.31
CA ARG A 379 -29.91 11.74 17.19
C ARG A 379 -30.94 11.71 18.31
N ASP A 380 -32.19 11.45 17.94
CA ASP A 380 -33.29 11.48 18.90
C ASP A 380 -33.20 10.31 19.88
N LEU A 381 -32.79 9.11 19.42
CA LEU A 381 -32.60 7.98 20.32
C LEU A 381 -31.41 8.19 21.25
N VAL A 382 -30.25 8.65 20.75
CA VAL A 382 -29.09 8.97 21.60
C VAL A 382 -29.47 9.95 22.72
N ARG A 383 -30.24 11.00 22.41
CA ARG A 383 -30.75 11.95 23.42
C ARG A 383 -31.60 11.26 24.48
N LYS A 384 -32.53 10.39 24.07
CA LYS A 384 -33.37 9.61 24.99
C LYS A 384 -32.53 8.66 25.85
N THR A 385 -31.53 8.01 25.25
CA THR A 385 -30.64 7.08 25.94
C THR A 385 -29.74 7.80 26.93
N LEU A 386 -29.18 8.96 26.59
CA LEU A 386 -28.44 9.82 27.52
C LEU A 386 -29.31 10.26 28.71
N ALA A 387 -30.54 10.70 28.45
CA ALA A 387 -31.49 11.07 29.50
C ALA A 387 -31.77 9.88 30.43
N ARG A 388 -32.01 8.71 29.86
CA ARG A 388 -32.29 7.48 30.62
C ARG A 388 -31.08 7.00 31.42
N LEU A 389 -29.88 6.99 30.83
CA LEU A 389 -28.63 6.65 31.52
C LEU A 389 -28.38 7.58 32.72
N TYR A 390 -28.60 8.88 32.57
CA TYR A 390 -28.49 9.81 33.70
C TYR A 390 -29.51 9.50 34.81
N SER A 391 -30.78 9.29 34.45
CA SER A 391 -31.81 8.94 35.45
C SER A 391 -31.47 7.66 36.22
N LEU A 392 -30.77 6.72 35.59
CA LEU A 392 -30.33 5.45 36.21
C LEU A 392 -29.02 5.59 37.02
N GLY A 393 -28.40 6.78 37.06
CA GLY A 393 -27.17 7.03 37.81
C GLY A 393 -25.87 6.70 37.07
N HIS A 394 -25.92 6.49 35.75
CA HIS A 394 -24.76 6.04 34.95
C HIS A 394 -23.89 7.16 34.38
N LEU A 395 -24.35 8.41 34.44
CA LEU A 395 -23.62 9.57 33.93
C LEU A 395 -23.15 10.47 35.07
N GLN A 396 -21.96 11.05 34.93
CA GLN A 396 -21.32 11.83 36.00
C GLN A 396 -21.58 13.32 35.84
N LYS A 397 -22.08 13.98 36.90
CA LYS A 397 -22.27 15.44 36.97
C LYS A 397 -21.06 16.22 36.45
N LYS A 398 -19.85 15.90 36.94
CA LYS A 398 -18.62 16.61 36.56
C LYS A 398 -18.37 16.57 35.05
N SER A 399 -18.59 15.41 34.42
CA SER A 399 -18.42 15.23 32.97
C SER A 399 -19.47 16.00 32.17
N LEU A 400 -20.73 16.02 32.62
CA LEU A 400 -21.79 16.78 31.97
C LEU A 400 -21.51 18.30 31.96
N PHE A 401 -21.07 18.87 33.09
CA PHE A 401 -20.70 20.28 33.17
C PHE A 401 -19.44 20.60 32.36
N LEU A 402 -18.46 19.69 32.31
CA LEU A 402 -17.27 19.82 31.47
C LEU A 402 -17.64 19.85 29.98
N ALA A 403 -18.46 18.91 29.53
CA ALA A 403 -18.93 18.83 28.14
C ALA A 403 -19.67 20.11 27.72
N LYS A 404 -20.55 20.65 28.60
CA LYS A 404 -21.20 21.94 28.34
C LYS A 404 -20.20 23.08 28.18
N SER A 405 -19.20 23.16 29.07
CA SER A 405 -18.17 24.22 28.99
C SER A 405 -17.35 24.13 27.70
N LEU A 406 -17.08 22.92 27.20
CA LEU A 406 -16.39 22.71 25.93
C LEU A 406 -17.25 23.12 24.73
N GLN A 407 -18.56 22.82 24.75
CA GLN A 407 -19.50 23.23 23.70
C GLN A 407 -19.65 24.77 23.62
N GLU A 408 -19.73 25.45 24.76
CA GLU A 408 -19.82 26.91 24.80
C GLU A 408 -18.55 27.59 24.24
N LYS A 409 -17.39 26.94 24.37
CA LYS A 409 -16.11 27.43 23.82
C LYS A 409 -15.96 27.20 22.31
N SER A 410 -16.68 26.23 21.73
CA SER A 410 -16.51 25.83 20.32
C SER A 410 -17.46 26.52 19.32
N GLY A 411 -18.43 27.31 19.77
CA GLY A 411 -19.21 28.23 18.91
C GLY A 411 -20.09 27.59 17.83
N PHE A 412 -20.67 26.41 18.07
CA PHE A 412 -21.22 25.51 17.04
C PHE A 412 -22.63 25.82 16.47
N GLU A 413 -23.34 26.88 16.86
CA GLU A 413 -24.77 27.04 16.45
C GLU A 413 -25.06 27.73 15.09
N ALA A 414 -24.07 28.10 14.26
CA ALA A 414 -24.33 29.04 13.15
C ALA A 414 -24.35 28.52 11.70
N ARG A 415 -24.25 27.21 11.38
CA ARG A 415 -24.01 26.78 9.97
C ARG A 415 -24.79 25.55 9.44
N ILE A 416 -26.12 25.51 9.55
CA ILE A 416 -26.94 24.61 8.72
C ILE A 416 -28.15 25.36 8.16
N ARG A 417 -27.98 25.96 6.97
CA ARG A 417 -29.02 26.26 5.98
C ARG A 417 -28.29 26.62 4.67
N ASP A 418 -28.73 25.98 3.59
CA ASP A 418 -28.47 26.26 2.17
C ASP A 418 -27.51 25.30 1.43
N GLY A 419 -28.06 24.64 0.39
CA GLY A 419 -27.30 24.08 -0.72
C GLY A 419 -27.85 22.79 -1.34
N HIS A 420 -28.79 22.89 -2.29
CA HIS A 420 -29.26 21.80 -3.17
C HIS A 420 -29.15 22.23 -4.66
N ALA A 421 -28.97 21.23 -5.55
CA ALA A 421 -29.13 21.19 -7.03
C ALA A 421 -27.95 21.73 -7.90
N ASP A 422 -27.63 21.25 -9.12
CA ASP A 422 -28.19 20.25 -10.06
C ASP A 422 -27.17 19.88 -11.18
N VAL A 423 -27.41 18.80 -11.93
CA VAL A 423 -26.58 18.23 -13.05
C VAL A 423 -27.13 18.60 -14.44
N GLY A 424 -26.27 18.70 -15.48
CA GLY A 424 -26.70 18.86 -16.88
C GLY A 424 -25.72 18.32 -17.95
N ASP A 425 -26.29 17.58 -18.90
CA ASP A 425 -25.77 16.73 -20.00
C ASP A 425 -25.44 17.50 -21.31
N ILE A 426 -24.84 16.87 -22.36
CA ILE A 426 -25.08 17.10 -23.83
C ILE A 426 -24.15 16.23 -24.73
N ALA A 427 -24.73 15.69 -25.82
CA ALA A 427 -24.11 14.84 -26.86
C ALA A 427 -24.13 15.44 -28.29
N GLY A 428 -23.17 15.05 -29.17
CA GLY A 428 -23.45 14.55 -30.55
C GLY A 428 -22.88 15.22 -31.84
N ARG A 429 -22.09 14.41 -32.62
CA ARG A 429 -22.07 14.17 -34.11
C ARG A 429 -21.63 15.29 -35.11
N LYS A 430 -21.07 15.10 -36.34
CA LYS A 430 -20.63 13.99 -37.23
C LYS A 430 -19.95 14.53 -38.53
N ASP A 431 -19.25 13.62 -39.25
CA ASP A 431 -19.05 13.47 -40.72
C ASP A 431 -17.76 13.94 -41.45
N ALA A 432 -17.40 13.12 -42.44
CA ALA A 432 -16.10 12.90 -43.07
C ALA A 432 -16.09 13.15 -44.60
N ALA A 433 -14.89 13.28 -45.21
CA ALA A 433 -14.44 12.67 -46.50
C ALA A 433 -13.39 13.53 -47.26
N ALA A 434 -12.23 12.95 -47.62
CA ALA A 434 -11.55 13.05 -48.94
C ALA A 434 -10.09 12.55 -48.88
N GLY A 435 -9.83 11.36 -49.43
CA GLY A 435 -8.49 10.76 -49.46
C GLY A 435 -7.72 10.93 -50.78
N ARG A 436 -6.40 10.73 -50.66
CA ARG A 436 -5.35 10.49 -51.68
C ARG A 436 -4.57 11.70 -52.21
N CYS A 437 -3.69 12.23 -51.36
CA CYS A 437 -2.37 12.79 -51.71
C CYS A 437 -1.55 12.93 -50.42
N GLY A 438 -0.79 11.89 -50.00
CA GLY A 438 -0.40 11.81 -48.59
C GLY A 438 1.02 11.50 -48.17
N ILE A 439 1.82 10.82 -48.99
CA ILE A 439 3.13 10.34 -48.52
C ILE A 439 4.10 11.49 -48.19
N PRO A 440 4.20 12.58 -48.98
CA PRO A 440 5.04 13.73 -48.62
C PRO A 440 4.52 14.48 -47.38
N LYS A 441 3.19 14.60 -47.24
CA LYS A 441 2.54 15.32 -46.13
C LYS A 441 2.66 14.59 -44.80
N LEU A 442 2.68 13.25 -44.82
CA LEU A 442 2.90 12.43 -43.62
C LEU A 442 4.32 12.61 -43.08
N ARG A 443 5.32 12.63 -43.97
CA ARG A 443 6.71 12.93 -43.57
C ARG A 443 6.88 14.37 -43.08
N GLU A 444 6.21 15.35 -43.68
CA GLU A 444 6.19 16.73 -43.19
C GLU A 444 5.54 16.85 -41.80
N LEU A 445 4.44 16.14 -41.57
CA LEU A 445 3.77 16.08 -40.26
C LEU A 445 4.68 15.47 -39.19
N LEU A 446 5.30 14.33 -39.50
CA LEU A 446 6.25 13.65 -38.61
C LEU A 446 7.46 14.55 -38.32
N ALA A 447 8.02 15.19 -39.34
CA ALA A 447 9.14 16.12 -39.21
C ALA A 447 8.83 17.29 -38.27
N LYS A 448 7.62 17.88 -38.41
CA LYS A 448 7.16 18.96 -37.55
C LYS A 448 6.97 18.48 -36.09
N ALA A 449 6.48 17.26 -35.89
CA ALA A 449 6.23 16.69 -34.57
C ALA A 449 7.51 16.26 -33.82
N CYS A 450 8.54 15.79 -34.54
CA CYS A 450 9.83 15.39 -33.95
C CYS A 450 10.92 16.48 -34.03
N GLY A 451 10.64 17.64 -34.64
CA GLY A 451 11.59 18.74 -34.76
C GLY A 451 12.76 18.51 -35.74
N LYS A 452 12.66 17.50 -36.61
CA LYS A 452 13.64 17.20 -37.69
C LYS A 452 13.17 17.78 -39.03
N LYS A 453 14.04 17.83 -40.05
CA LYS A 453 13.61 18.18 -41.42
C LYS A 453 13.04 16.95 -42.13
N ALA A 454 12.01 17.12 -42.95
CA ALA A 454 11.33 16.00 -43.62
C ALA A 454 12.24 15.21 -44.58
N GLU A 455 13.27 15.85 -45.11
CA GLU A 455 14.32 15.27 -45.97
C GLU A 455 15.30 14.35 -45.21
N ASP A 456 15.42 14.50 -43.89
CA ASP A 456 16.28 13.66 -43.04
C ASP A 456 15.55 12.40 -42.52
N LEU A 457 14.25 12.27 -42.80
CA LEU A 457 13.43 11.13 -42.37
C LEU A 457 13.44 10.01 -43.42
N HIS A 458 13.86 8.81 -43.02
CA HIS A 458 13.84 7.62 -43.87
C HIS A 458 13.00 6.50 -43.26
N GLY A 459 12.48 5.62 -44.13
CA GLY A 459 11.46 4.63 -43.77
C GLY A 459 11.86 3.66 -42.65
N SER A 460 13.14 3.34 -42.49
CA SER A 460 13.62 2.43 -41.43
C SER A 460 13.84 3.08 -40.06
N MET A 461 13.53 4.39 -39.89
CA MET A 461 13.61 5.04 -38.58
C MET A 461 12.44 4.61 -37.69
N ASP A 462 12.76 4.30 -36.43
CA ASP A 462 11.80 3.94 -35.41
C ASP A 462 11.07 5.17 -34.84
N LEU A 463 9.74 5.09 -34.75
CA LEU A 463 8.89 6.22 -34.34
C LEU A 463 9.09 6.61 -32.86
N ARG A 464 9.49 5.67 -32.01
CA ARG A 464 9.67 5.87 -30.56
C ARG A 464 11.12 6.19 -30.22
N PHE A 465 12.08 5.47 -30.80
CA PHE A 465 13.49 5.58 -30.43
C PHE A 465 14.25 6.62 -31.27
N ASP A 466 14.02 6.67 -32.59
CA ASP A 466 14.76 7.59 -33.47
C ASP A 466 14.07 8.96 -33.59
N LEU A 467 12.74 9.00 -33.45
CA LEU A 467 11.94 10.24 -33.57
C LEU A 467 11.40 10.76 -32.23
N ALA A 468 11.54 9.99 -31.15
CA ALA A 468 11.12 10.37 -29.80
C ALA A 468 9.65 10.85 -29.71
N LEU A 469 8.74 10.28 -30.51
CA LEU A 469 7.33 10.65 -30.50
C LEU A 469 6.63 10.04 -29.27
N ARG A 470 6.04 10.89 -28.42
CA ARG A 470 5.30 10.47 -27.22
C ARG A 470 4.04 9.67 -27.57
N SER A 471 3.76 8.59 -26.84
CA SER A 471 2.55 7.76 -27.01
C SER A 471 1.22 8.50 -26.77
N SER A 472 1.23 9.62 -26.04
CA SER A 472 0.06 10.49 -25.84
C SER A 472 -0.19 11.45 -27.00
N PHE A 473 0.85 11.75 -27.78
CA PHE A 473 0.77 12.60 -28.98
C PHE A 473 0.53 11.76 -30.23
N PHE A 474 0.86 10.47 -30.19
CA PHE A 474 0.67 9.53 -31.29
C PHE A 474 -0.81 9.40 -31.72
N PRO A 475 -1.81 9.28 -30.83
CA PRO A 475 -3.22 9.30 -31.22
C PRO A 475 -3.63 10.60 -31.92
N GLY A 476 -3.16 11.75 -31.41
CA GLY A 476 -3.43 13.06 -32.03
C GLY A 476 -2.75 13.23 -33.39
N LEU A 477 -1.51 12.75 -33.52
CA LEU A 477 -0.76 12.73 -34.78
C LEU A 477 -1.41 11.78 -35.80
N ILE A 478 -1.90 10.63 -35.37
CA ILE A 478 -2.64 9.68 -36.21
C ILE A 478 -3.99 10.28 -36.61
N GLU A 479 -4.72 10.93 -35.71
CA GLU A 479 -5.97 11.62 -36.03
C GLU A 479 -5.74 12.77 -37.03
N GLU A 480 -4.67 13.54 -36.85
CA GLU A 480 -4.27 14.61 -37.76
C GLU A 480 -3.83 14.04 -39.12
N ALA A 481 -3.09 12.92 -39.15
CA ALA A 481 -2.75 12.20 -40.37
C ALA A 481 -3.98 11.59 -41.08
N GLN A 482 -4.93 11.01 -40.34
CA GLN A 482 -6.20 10.49 -40.87
C GLN A 482 -7.04 11.62 -41.49
N LYS A 483 -7.08 12.79 -40.84
CA LYS A 483 -7.71 14.02 -41.37
C LYS A 483 -6.99 14.56 -42.60
N LEU A 484 -5.66 14.63 -42.58
CA LEU A 484 -4.83 15.15 -43.68
C LEU A 484 -4.85 14.26 -44.93
N LEU A 485 -4.91 12.94 -44.75
CA LEU A 485 -4.81 11.96 -45.83
C LEU A 485 -6.15 11.36 -46.24
N GLY A 486 -7.21 11.65 -45.48
CA GLY A 486 -8.59 11.23 -45.72
C GLY A 486 -8.77 9.72 -45.71
N ARG A 487 -8.04 9.01 -44.84
CA ARG A 487 -8.08 7.56 -44.67
C ARG A 487 -8.14 7.22 -43.19
N GLU A 488 -9.15 6.45 -42.78
CA GLU A 488 -9.20 5.87 -41.45
C GLU A 488 -8.39 4.56 -41.42
N VAL A 489 -7.77 4.30 -40.27
CA VAL A 489 -6.95 3.12 -40.01
C VAL A 489 -7.48 2.50 -38.72
N ALA A 490 -7.67 1.18 -38.71
CA ALA A 490 -8.17 0.48 -37.54
C ALA A 490 -7.14 0.50 -36.40
N PHE A 491 -7.62 0.54 -35.16
CA PHE A 491 -6.75 0.59 -33.99
C PHE A 491 -5.87 -0.67 -33.88
N GLU A 492 -6.39 -1.85 -34.24
CA GLU A 492 -5.60 -3.08 -34.20
C GLU A 492 -4.39 -3.05 -35.14
N ASP A 493 -4.49 -2.42 -36.31
CA ASP A 493 -3.40 -2.33 -37.29
C ASP A 493 -2.30 -1.35 -36.83
N LEU A 494 -2.65 -0.33 -36.03
CA LEU A 494 -1.71 0.65 -35.46
C LEU A 494 -0.82 0.04 -34.37
N LEU A 495 -1.26 -1.05 -33.72
CA LEU A 495 -0.48 -1.72 -32.67
C LEU A 495 0.81 -2.35 -33.20
N GLN A 496 0.86 -2.64 -34.51
CA GLN A 496 1.99 -3.29 -35.17
C GLN A 496 2.98 -2.28 -35.80
N VAL A 497 2.71 -0.98 -35.68
CA VAL A 497 3.52 0.06 -36.33
C VAL A 497 4.68 0.47 -35.45
N SER A 498 5.91 0.27 -35.95
CA SER A 498 7.15 0.62 -35.26
C SER A 498 8.00 1.62 -36.03
N THR A 499 7.97 1.59 -37.38
CA THR A 499 8.80 2.46 -38.22
C THR A 499 8.00 3.43 -39.11
N ILE A 500 8.68 4.46 -39.64
CA ILE A 500 8.08 5.40 -40.61
C ILE A 500 7.53 4.66 -41.84
N ALA A 501 8.23 3.63 -42.34
CA ALA A 501 7.80 2.86 -43.51
C ALA A 501 6.52 2.06 -43.25
N ASP A 502 6.33 1.55 -42.02
CA ASP A 502 5.12 0.82 -41.66
C ASP A 502 3.91 1.75 -41.61
N LEU A 503 4.08 2.95 -41.04
CA LEU A 503 3.08 4.00 -41.06
C LEU A 503 2.76 4.42 -42.51
N GLU A 504 3.76 4.57 -43.38
CA GLU A 504 3.57 4.90 -44.79
C GLU A 504 2.82 3.81 -45.55
N ARG A 505 3.13 2.52 -45.35
CA ARG A 505 2.42 1.40 -45.97
C ARG A 505 0.96 1.34 -45.53
N LEU A 506 0.73 1.52 -44.23
CA LEU A 506 -0.60 1.54 -43.61
C LEU A 506 -1.52 2.60 -44.23
N PHE A 507 -0.99 3.81 -44.44
CA PHE A 507 -1.74 4.90 -45.08
C PHE A 507 -1.75 4.84 -46.62
N SER A 508 -0.85 4.07 -47.25
CA SER A 508 -0.77 3.86 -48.71
C SER A 508 -1.69 2.73 -49.20
N GLY A 509 -2.04 1.77 -48.34
CA GLY A 509 -3.13 0.80 -48.54
C GLY A 509 -2.76 -0.46 -49.31
N ASP A 510 -1.50 -0.88 -49.28
CA ASP A 510 -1.07 -2.17 -49.82
C ASP A 510 -0.88 -3.16 -48.66
N LEU A 511 -1.93 -3.93 -48.35
CA LEU A 511 -1.81 -5.19 -47.60
C LEU A 511 -2.06 -6.34 -48.59
N VAL A 512 -1.11 -7.27 -48.67
CA VAL A 512 -1.23 -8.51 -49.45
C VAL A 512 -1.98 -9.54 -48.60
N GLU A 513 -2.94 -10.22 -49.25
CA GLU A 513 -3.79 -11.28 -48.72
C GLU A 513 -2.98 -12.47 -48.15
N GLU A 514 -3.54 -13.11 -47.11
CA GLU A 514 -3.10 -14.40 -46.59
C GLU A 514 -3.13 -15.48 -47.68
N GLY A 515 -1.98 -16.08 -47.97
CA GLY A 515 -1.90 -17.27 -48.82
C GLY A 515 -0.48 -17.69 -49.20
N GLU A 516 -0.16 -18.94 -48.87
CA GLU A 516 0.96 -19.78 -49.35
C GLU A 516 2.32 -19.68 -48.63
N GLU A 517 2.59 -20.73 -47.85
CA GLU A 517 3.93 -21.24 -47.56
C GLU A 517 4.78 -21.34 -48.83
N LYS A 518 5.96 -20.72 -48.82
CA LYS A 518 7.18 -21.24 -49.49
C LYS A 518 8.43 -20.56 -48.96
N THR A 519 9.05 -21.27 -48.02
CA THR A 519 10.49 -21.40 -47.78
C THR A 519 11.42 -20.61 -48.70
N LYS A 520 12.18 -19.65 -48.13
CA LYS A 520 13.58 -19.37 -48.50
C LYS A 520 14.26 -18.56 -47.40
N GLU A 521 14.98 -19.31 -46.55
CA GLU A 521 16.23 -18.98 -45.85
C GLU A 521 16.49 -17.53 -45.40
N PRO A 522 16.64 -17.29 -44.09
CA PRO A 522 17.63 -16.35 -43.59
C PRO A 522 18.88 -17.14 -43.16
N MET A 523 19.57 -17.78 -44.11
CA MET A 523 20.93 -18.25 -43.85
C MET A 523 21.89 -17.10 -44.11
N GLY A 524 22.27 -16.45 -43.03
CA GLY A 524 23.10 -15.26 -43.02
C GLY A 524 24.55 -15.49 -43.48
N ARG A 525 25.25 -14.37 -43.65
CA ARG A 525 26.69 -14.28 -43.36
C ARG A 525 27.11 -12.83 -43.12
N SER A 526 27.43 -12.56 -41.86
CA SER A 526 28.62 -11.82 -41.42
C SER A 526 29.83 -12.12 -42.30
N VAL A 527 30.73 -11.14 -42.50
CA VAL A 527 32.21 -11.26 -42.38
C VAL A 527 32.80 -9.83 -42.53
N HIS A 528 33.31 -9.17 -41.47
CA HIS A 528 34.66 -9.32 -40.87
C HIS A 528 35.79 -8.71 -41.75
N ARG A 529 36.90 -8.10 -41.30
CA ARG A 529 37.84 -8.42 -40.19
C ARG A 529 39.05 -7.43 -40.27
N PRO A 530 39.92 -7.29 -39.24
CA PRO A 530 40.87 -8.35 -38.83
C PRO A 530 40.94 -8.50 -37.27
N PHE A 531 41.09 -9.66 -36.63
CA PHE A 531 41.91 -10.85 -36.86
C PHE A 531 41.19 -12.15 -36.40
N LEU A 532 41.32 -13.22 -37.22
CA LEU A 532 41.37 -14.69 -36.96
C LEU A 532 40.49 -15.33 -35.85
N ALA A 533 39.77 -16.43 -36.04
CA ALA A 533 39.83 -17.47 -37.07
C ALA A 533 38.49 -18.23 -37.17
N CYS A 534 38.22 -18.76 -38.36
CA CYS A 534 37.21 -19.79 -38.62
C CYS A 534 37.59 -21.11 -37.93
N CYS A 535 36.60 -21.94 -37.59
CA CYS A 535 36.71 -23.36 -37.83
C CYS A 535 35.44 -23.90 -38.51
N VAL A 536 35.70 -24.65 -39.56
CA VAL A 536 34.80 -25.27 -40.53
C VAL A 536 34.14 -26.50 -39.91
N ARG A 537 32.90 -26.83 -40.29
CA ARG A 537 32.60 -28.13 -40.92
C ARG A 537 31.21 -28.18 -41.56
N LYS A 538 31.25 -28.28 -42.89
CA LYS A 538 30.30 -29.04 -43.70
C LYS A 538 30.65 -30.52 -43.54
N ASP A 539 29.62 -31.35 -43.59
CA ASP A 539 29.64 -32.78 -43.90
C ASP A 539 30.42 -33.67 -42.93
N VAL A 540 29.70 -34.35 -42.04
CA VAL A 540 30.05 -35.72 -41.66
C VAL A 540 28.78 -36.55 -41.69
N GLN A 541 28.79 -37.52 -42.59
CA GLN A 541 27.82 -38.58 -42.73
C GLN A 541 27.80 -39.48 -41.48
N GLU A 542 26.73 -40.26 -41.38
CA GLU A 542 26.56 -41.41 -40.50
C GLU A 542 27.87 -42.10 -40.09
N GLY A 543 28.10 -42.17 -38.78
CA GLY A 543 29.10 -43.05 -38.17
C GLY A 543 30.34 -42.36 -37.65
N GLU A 544 30.22 -41.59 -36.56
CA GLU A 544 31.27 -41.47 -35.55
C GLU A 544 30.64 -41.01 -34.22
N SER A 545 30.39 -41.98 -33.36
CA SER A 545 30.03 -41.82 -31.96
C SER A 545 31.21 -41.23 -31.19
N THR A 546 31.08 -39.98 -30.71
CA THR A 546 31.73 -39.34 -29.55
C THR A 546 31.93 -37.85 -29.85
N GLU A 547 30.97 -36.98 -29.55
CA GLU A 547 31.21 -35.54 -29.26
C GLU A 547 29.87 -34.82 -29.02
N ARG A 548 29.63 -34.36 -27.79
CA ARG A 548 28.97 -33.09 -27.40
C ARG A 548 28.50 -33.14 -25.94
N PHE A 549 29.42 -32.94 -25.01
CA PHE A 549 29.11 -32.24 -23.77
C PHE A 549 29.90 -30.93 -23.82
N ARG A 550 29.21 -29.79 -23.94
CA ARG A 550 29.87 -28.48 -23.76
C ARG A 550 30.14 -28.32 -22.27
N GLU A 551 31.41 -28.17 -21.89
CA GLU A 551 31.82 -27.84 -20.52
C GLU A 551 31.02 -26.62 -20.01
N LEU A 552 30.36 -26.74 -18.84
CA LEU A 552 29.81 -25.56 -18.17
C LEU A 552 30.98 -24.79 -17.55
N PRO A 553 31.04 -23.45 -17.69
CA PRO A 553 32.04 -22.65 -17.01
C PRO A 553 31.59 -22.45 -15.56
N SER A 554 31.62 -23.50 -14.74
CA SER A 554 31.75 -23.32 -13.30
C SER A 554 33.18 -22.82 -13.05
N ASN A 555 33.43 -21.53 -13.29
CA ASN A 555 34.73 -20.92 -13.03
C ASN A 555 34.68 -20.10 -11.74
N PRO A 556 34.83 -20.72 -10.55
CA PRO A 556 35.01 -19.98 -9.31
C PRO A 556 36.32 -19.18 -9.27
N CYS A 557 37.15 -19.22 -10.33
CA CYS A 557 38.38 -18.44 -10.39
C CYS A 557 38.16 -16.94 -10.58
N GLN A 558 36.95 -16.44 -10.89
CA GLN A 558 36.66 -14.99 -10.81
C GLN A 558 36.74 -14.45 -9.36
N ARG A 559 36.74 -15.31 -8.32
CA ARG A 559 36.93 -14.93 -6.91
C ARG A 559 38.23 -15.43 -6.27
N LYS A 560 39.24 -15.84 -7.04
CA LYS A 560 40.53 -16.37 -6.52
C LYS A 560 40.38 -17.53 -5.51
N ILE A 561 39.41 -18.43 -5.72
CA ILE A 561 39.33 -19.66 -4.90
C ILE A 561 40.18 -20.72 -5.60
N LEU A 562 41.33 -21.07 -5.02
CA LEU A 562 42.13 -22.20 -5.47
C LEU A 562 41.42 -23.50 -5.06
N PRO A 563 41.08 -24.43 -5.98
CA PRO A 563 40.53 -25.72 -5.60
C PRO A 563 41.60 -26.54 -4.88
N SER A 564 41.26 -27.05 -3.68
CA SER A 564 42.10 -28.01 -2.96
C SER A 564 41.66 -29.44 -3.31
N PRO A 565 42.58 -30.38 -3.56
CA PRO A 565 42.25 -31.80 -3.73
C PRO A 565 41.65 -32.46 -2.48
N SER A 566 41.50 -31.71 -1.38
CA SER A 566 40.86 -32.15 -0.14
C SER A 566 39.35 -31.94 -0.09
N LEU A 567 38.73 -31.37 -1.13
CA LEU A 567 37.30 -31.06 -1.14
C LEU A 567 36.45 -32.33 -1.30
N GLU A 568 35.45 -32.50 -0.45
CA GLU A 568 34.46 -33.58 -0.54
C GLU A 568 33.14 -33.07 -1.16
N VAL A 569 32.73 -33.69 -2.28
CA VAL A 569 31.49 -33.39 -3.00
C VAL A 569 30.53 -34.57 -2.86
N VAL A 570 29.36 -34.32 -2.27
CA VAL A 570 28.30 -35.32 -2.13
C VAL A 570 27.22 -35.04 -3.16
N VAL A 571 26.84 -36.05 -3.93
CA VAL A 571 25.85 -35.95 -5.01
C VAL A 571 24.66 -36.85 -4.68
N VAL A 572 23.49 -36.24 -4.57
CA VAL A 572 22.22 -36.90 -4.23
C VAL A 572 21.17 -36.50 -5.26
N GLY A 573 20.54 -37.47 -5.92
CA GLY A 573 19.48 -37.18 -6.88
C GLY A 573 19.02 -38.39 -7.68
N GLN A 574 17.99 -38.18 -8.50
CA GLN A 574 17.34 -39.25 -9.26
C GLN A 574 17.54 -39.18 -10.79
N ASP A 575 17.96 -38.04 -11.35
CA ASP A 575 18.21 -37.88 -12.80
C ASP A 575 19.71 -37.92 -13.08
N ASP A 576 20.20 -39.11 -13.39
CA ASP A 576 21.62 -39.37 -13.57
C ASP A 576 22.23 -38.63 -14.76
N CYS A 577 21.48 -38.46 -15.86
CA CYS A 577 21.96 -37.75 -17.05
C CYS A 577 22.26 -36.27 -16.73
N LEU A 578 21.35 -35.64 -15.96
CA LEU A 578 21.49 -34.26 -15.53
C LEU A 578 22.67 -34.08 -14.55
N LEU A 579 22.75 -34.95 -13.55
CA LEU A 579 23.82 -34.96 -12.56
C LEU A 579 25.19 -35.19 -13.23
N ALA A 580 25.27 -36.06 -14.23
CA ALA A 580 26.48 -36.33 -14.99
C ALA A 580 26.99 -35.08 -15.72
N SER A 581 26.08 -34.31 -16.33
CA SER A 581 26.40 -33.03 -16.99
C SER A 581 26.96 -31.99 -16.00
N MET A 582 26.32 -31.86 -14.83
CA MET A 582 26.76 -30.92 -13.80
C MET A 582 28.12 -31.29 -13.21
N VAL A 583 28.29 -32.58 -12.87
CA VAL A 583 29.53 -33.07 -12.28
C VAL A 583 30.69 -32.99 -13.26
N GLY A 584 30.46 -33.11 -14.57
CA GLY A 584 31.50 -32.92 -15.59
C GLY A 584 32.23 -31.57 -15.51
N SER A 585 31.58 -30.55 -14.94
CA SER A 585 32.17 -29.20 -14.83
C SER A 585 33.01 -29.02 -13.55
N ILE A 586 32.81 -29.88 -12.56
CA ILE A 586 33.47 -29.87 -11.24
C ILE A 586 34.50 -31.01 -11.12
N ALA A 587 34.34 -32.10 -11.87
CA ALA A 587 35.19 -33.30 -11.82
C ALA A 587 36.66 -33.03 -12.18
N SER A 588 36.93 -31.98 -12.97
CA SER A 588 38.28 -31.53 -13.31
C SER A 588 39.09 -31.01 -12.11
N TRP A 589 38.44 -30.73 -10.96
CA TRP A 589 39.08 -30.16 -9.77
C TRP A 589 39.82 -31.20 -8.91
N LYS A 590 39.83 -32.48 -9.31
CA LYS A 590 40.45 -33.60 -8.59
C LYS A 590 39.95 -33.77 -7.14
N CYS A 591 38.67 -33.45 -6.91
CA CYS A 591 37.97 -33.64 -5.64
C CYS A 591 37.55 -35.11 -5.43
N SER A 592 37.17 -35.47 -4.21
CA SER A 592 36.54 -36.77 -3.92
C SER A 592 35.02 -36.67 -4.00
N PHE A 593 34.40 -37.60 -4.74
CA PHE A 593 32.95 -37.66 -4.93
C PHE A 593 32.32 -38.83 -4.16
N THR A 594 31.20 -38.56 -3.50
CA THR A 594 30.35 -39.58 -2.87
C THR A 594 28.98 -39.54 -3.54
N LEU A 595 28.58 -40.66 -4.18
CA LEU A 595 27.35 -40.78 -4.97
C LEU A 595 26.34 -41.70 -4.25
N CYS A 596 25.08 -41.31 -4.23
CA CYS A 596 23.98 -42.23 -3.88
C CYS A 596 23.79 -43.31 -4.97
N GLN A 597 23.25 -44.48 -4.61
CA GLN A 597 23.01 -45.56 -5.56
C GLN A 597 22.11 -45.12 -6.73
N GLY A 598 22.40 -45.63 -7.94
CA GLY A 598 21.59 -45.39 -9.13
C GLY A 598 22.12 -44.31 -10.08
N LEU A 599 23.41 -43.93 -9.97
CA LEU A 599 24.04 -42.87 -10.79
C LEU A 599 25.21 -43.36 -11.71
N PRO A 600 25.00 -44.36 -12.59
CA PRO A 600 26.05 -44.93 -13.45
C PRO A 600 26.70 -43.96 -14.47
N GLU A 601 25.95 -43.03 -15.04
CA GLU A 601 26.43 -42.03 -16.01
C GLU A 601 27.26 -40.95 -15.31
N THR A 602 26.80 -40.45 -14.17
CA THR A 602 27.57 -39.49 -13.35
C THR A 602 28.90 -40.10 -12.95
N ARG A 603 28.91 -41.38 -12.56
CA ARG A 603 30.12 -42.13 -12.24
C ARG A 603 31.04 -42.29 -13.45
N ALA A 604 30.49 -42.55 -14.63
CA ALA A 604 31.27 -42.67 -15.87
C ALA A 604 31.95 -41.35 -16.25
N VAL A 605 31.28 -40.21 -16.08
CA VAL A 605 31.85 -38.88 -16.32
C VAL A 605 32.98 -38.57 -15.33
N ILE A 606 32.79 -38.83 -14.02
CA ILE A 606 33.84 -38.64 -13.01
C ILE A 606 35.07 -39.48 -13.35
N ALA A 607 34.87 -40.76 -13.70
CA ALA A 607 35.95 -41.67 -14.04
C ALA A 607 36.67 -41.26 -15.34
N GLY A 608 35.92 -40.82 -16.36
CA GLY A 608 36.47 -40.32 -17.62
C GLY A 608 37.34 -39.07 -17.47
N MET A 609 37.08 -38.26 -16.43
CA MET A 609 37.85 -37.06 -16.10
C MET A 609 38.95 -37.30 -15.05
N GLY A 610 39.15 -38.54 -14.60
CA GLY A 610 40.20 -38.91 -13.66
C GLY A 610 39.89 -38.62 -12.18
N GLY A 611 38.63 -38.37 -11.83
CA GLY A 611 38.17 -38.23 -10.44
C GLY A 611 37.91 -39.58 -9.75
N GLN A 612 37.79 -39.57 -8.42
CA GLN A 612 37.42 -40.75 -7.64
C GLN A 612 36.00 -40.62 -7.09
N ALA A 613 35.12 -41.56 -7.43
CA ALA A 613 33.76 -41.66 -6.91
C ALA A 613 33.59 -42.89 -6.01
N ARG A 614 32.91 -42.74 -4.88
CA ARG A 614 32.48 -43.82 -3.99
C ARG A 614 30.95 -43.90 -3.98
N GLU A 615 30.40 -45.11 -4.06
CA GLU A 615 28.95 -45.33 -3.93
C GLU A 615 28.57 -45.62 -2.48
N THR A 616 27.42 -45.10 -2.05
CA THR A 616 26.84 -45.35 -0.73
C THR A 616 25.36 -45.72 -0.82
N THR A 617 24.91 -46.59 0.10
CA THR A 617 23.51 -47.03 0.27
C THR A 617 22.74 -46.21 1.30
N ASP A 618 23.40 -45.38 2.11
CA ASP A 618 22.78 -44.65 3.22
C ASP A 618 22.38 -43.23 2.80
N SER A 619 21.08 -42.91 2.86
CA SER A 619 20.48 -41.73 2.20
C SER A 619 20.51 -40.40 2.99
N PRO A 620 20.83 -40.33 4.31
CA PRO A 620 21.12 -39.00 4.92
C PRO A 620 22.23 -38.92 6.00
N SER A 621 22.66 -40.03 6.61
CA SER A 621 23.52 -40.01 7.82
C SER A 621 25.02 -39.77 7.59
N LEU A 622 25.44 -39.54 6.35
CA LEU A 622 26.86 -39.35 5.97
C LEU A 622 27.35 -37.90 6.03
N LEU A 623 26.48 -36.94 6.37
CA LEU A 623 26.79 -35.52 6.30
C LEU A 623 27.51 -34.97 7.55
N SER A 624 27.94 -35.85 8.47
CA SER A 624 28.65 -35.45 9.69
C SER A 624 30.08 -34.95 9.39
N GLY A 625 30.20 -33.65 9.16
CA GLY A 625 31.40 -32.85 9.45
C GLY A 625 32.55 -32.82 8.44
N LYS A 626 32.40 -33.35 7.21
CA LYS A 626 33.44 -33.27 6.16
C LYS A 626 32.97 -32.82 4.77
N THR A 627 31.70 -32.48 4.60
CA THR A 627 31.16 -32.10 3.28
C THR A 627 31.38 -30.62 3.00
N ASP A 628 32.17 -30.33 1.97
CA ASP A 628 32.40 -28.96 1.51
C ASP A 628 31.33 -28.49 0.52
N ILE A 629 30.88 -29.40 -0.36
CA ILE A 629 29.86 -29.12 -1.39
C ILE A 629 28.81 -30.23 -1.41
N LEU A 630 27.54 -29.84 -1.32
CA LEU A 630 26.39 -30.74 -1.41
C LEU A 630 25.58 -30.41 -2.68
N LEU A 631 25.47 -31.36 -3.60
CA LEU A 631 24.68 -31.26 -4.82
C LEU A 631 23.43 -32.11 -4.67
N LEU A 632 22.27 -31.45 -4.53
CA LEU A 632 20.98 -32.10 -4.29
C LEU A 632 20.06 -31.92 -5.49
N GLN A 633 19.40 -32.99 -5.90
CA GLN A 633 18.36 -32.97 -6.90
C GLN A 633 17.12 -33.72 -6.39
N GLY A 634 15.96 -33.05 -6.39
CA GLY A 634 14.70 -33.59 -5.86
C GLY A 634 13.57 -32.56 -5.84
N THR A 635 12.49 -32.88 -5.14
CA THR A 635 11.39 -31.94 -4.85
C THR A 635 11.67 -31.14 -3.57
N GLY A 636 11.02 -29.99 -3.38
CA GLY A 636 11.23 -29.11 -2.22
C GLY A 636 11.13 -29.83 -0.86
N GLU A 637 10.19 -30.76 -0.69
CA GLU A 637 10.02 -31.56 0.54
C GLU A 637 11.18 -32.56 0.76
N ASP A 638 11.66 -33.22 -0.29
CA ASP A 638 12.76 -34.18 -0.22
C ASP A 638 14.07 -33.47 0.15
N ILE A 639 14.34 -32.35 -0.52
CA ILE A 639 15.52 -31.53 -0.28
C ILE A 639 15.46 -30.93 1.12
N PHE A 640 14.28 -30.48 1.57
CA PHE A 640 14.09 -29.95 2.93
C PHE A 640 14.39 -31.01 4.01
N SER A 641 13.89 -32.25 3.85
CA SER A 641 14.21 -33.33 4.79
C SER A 641 15.70 -33.63 4.80
N ILE A 642 16.34 -33.65 3.63
CA ILE A 642 17.79 -33.86 3.53
C ILE A 642 18.52 -32.75 4.28
N ILE A 643 18.30 -31.47 3.97
CA ILE A 643 19.02 -30.36 4.62
C ILE A 643 18.79 -30.34 6.14
N ARG A 644 17.56 -30.56 6.61
CA ARG A 644 17.24 -30.56 8.05
C ARG A 644 17.88 -31.72 8.81
N ASP A 645 17.90 -32.90 8.20
CA ASP A 645 18.43 -34.12 8.84
C ASP A 645 19.97 -34.21 8.68
N SER A 646 20.59 -33.26 7.96
CA SER A 646 22.03 -33.17 7.74
C SER A 646 22.69 -32.22 8.73
N ASP A 647 23.62 -32.74 9.53
CA ASP A 647 24.46 -31.96 10.44
C ASP A 647 25.61 -31.28 9.65
N CYS A 648 25.25 -30.39 8.72
CA CYS A 648 26.18 -29.65 7.86
C CYS A 648 27.08 -28.72 8.69
N ALA A 649 28.36 -28.63 8.33
CA ALA A 649 29.26 -27.68 8.97
C ALA A 649 28.95 -26.25 8.52
N ASP A 650 29.12 -25.26 9.41
CA ASP A 650 29.00 -23.84 9.07
C ASP A 650 29.86 -23.51 7.83
N GLY A 651 29.22 -22.97 6.78
CA GLY A 651 29.87 -22.62 5.52
C GLY A 651 29.86 -23.72 4.44
N THR A 652 29.21 -24.87 4.66
CA THR A 652 28.94 -25.86 3.61
C THR A 652 28.14 -25.21 2.47
N ARG A 653 28.57 -25.48 1.22
CA ARG A 653 27.97 -24.91 0.01
C ARG A 653 26.94 -25.86 -0.57
N ILE A 654 25.70 -25.41 -0.68
CA ILE A 654 24.62 -26.21 -1.26
C ILE A 654 24.33 -25.73 -2.69
N ILE A 655 24.35 -26.68 -3.63
CA ILE A 655 23.90 -26.52 -5.02
C ILE A 655 22.59 -27.31 -5.13
N LEU A 656 21.49 -26.61 -5.37
CA LEU A 656 20.16 -27.18 -5.46
C LEU A 656 19.68 -27.27 -6.90
N VAL A 657 19.12 -28.41 -7.24
CA VAL A 657 18.51 -28.71 -8.53
C VAL A 657 17.06 -29.11 -8.25
N GLU A 658 16.14 -28.16 -8.33
CA GLU A 658 14.75 -28.43 -8.01
C GLU A 658 13.97 -28.78 -9.27
N GLN A 659 13.35 -29.96 -9.28
CA GLN A 659 12.41 -30.32 -10.34
C GLN A 659 11.02 -29.80 -9.96
N ASN A 660 10.58 -28.77 -10.66
CA ASN A 660 9.20 -28.28 -10.66
C ASN A 660 8.72 -27.62 -9.34
N PRO A 661 9.14 -26.37 -9.06
CA PRO A 661 8.69 -25.60 -7.89
C PRO A 661 7.23 -25.15 -8.10
N THR A 662 6.30 -26.06 -7.91
CA THR A 662 4.87 -25.79 -8.13
C THR A 662 4.22 -24.99 -6.99
N LYS A 663 4.94 -24.70 -5.89
CA LYS A 663 4.45 -23.91 -4.77
C LYS A 663 5.48 -22.88 -4.26
N GLU A 664 5.08 -21.62 -4.30
CA GLU A 664 5.79 -20.44 -3.77
C GLU A 664 6.31 -20.58 -2.32
N GLY A 665 5.65 -21.42 -1.50
CA GLY A 665 6.07 -21.68 -0.12
C GLY A 665 7.31 -22.57 0.01
N GLU A 666 7.50 -23.53 -0.89
CA GLU A 666 8.53 -24.57 -0.77
C GLU A 666 9.94 -23.98 -0.95
N LEU A 667 10.13 -23.09 -1.94
CA LEU A 667 11.39 -22.36 -2.17
C LEU A 667 11.77 -21.41 -1.02
N LYS A 668 10.78 -20.77 -0.40
CA LYS A 668 10.99 -19.81 0.70
C LYS A 668 11.39 -20.54 1.98
N ASP A 669 10.71 -21.63 2.31
CA ASP A 669 11.02 -22.45 3.48
C ASP A 669 12.39 -23.13 3.33
N LEU A 670 12.73 -23.57 2.12
CA LEU A 670 14.05 -24.09 1.76
C LEU A 670 15.17 -23.05 1.97
N TRP A 671 14.94 -21.80 1.54
CA TRP A 671 15.89 -20.70 1.73
C TRP A 671 16.10 -20.37 3.20
N HIS A 672 15.03 -20.25 3.98
CA HIS A 672 15.12 -20.01 5.43
C HIS A 672 15.83 -21.17 6.15
N SER A 673 15.51 -22.41 5.81
CA SER A 673 16.14 -23.60 6.39
C SER A 673 17.64 -23.69 6.09
N ALA A 674 18.05 -23.36 4.87
CA ALA A 674 19.47 -23.29 4.51
C ALA A 674 20.22 -22.22 5.32
N GLN A 675 19.60 -21.05 5.53
CA GLN A 675 20.18 -19.97 6.35
C GLN A 675 20.26 -20.35 7.84
N ASP A 676 19.20 -20.93 8.39
CA ASP A 676 19.14 -21.37 9.79
C ASP A 676 20.15 -22.48 10.09
N SER A 677 20.53 -23.25 9.06
CA SER A 677 21.53 -24.33 9.13
C SER A 677 22.96 -23.87 8.76
N GLY A 678 23.22 -22.57 8.67
CA GLY A 678 24.57 -22.03 8.41
C GLY A 678 25.11 -22.29 7.00
N CYS A 679 24.27 -22.72 6.06
CA CYS A 679 24.63 -23.10 4.70
C CYS A 679 24.46 -21.93 3.71
N SER A 680 25.32 -21.86 2.70
CA SER A 680 25.16 -20.89 1.59
C SER A 680 24.51 -21.58 0.38
N LEU A 681 23.34 -21.09 -0.04
CA LEU A 681 22.67 -21.52 -1.27
C LEU A 681 23.31 -20.83 -2.48
N ASN A 682 24.09 -21.57 -3.27
CA ASN A 682 24.92 -20.97 -4.33
C ASN A 682 24.29 -21.02 -5.72
N ALA A 683 23.46 -22.03 -6.00
CA ALA A 683 22.73 -22.16 -7.25
C ALA A 683 21.40 -22.89 -7.06
N VAL A 684 20.39 -22.42 -7.79
CA VAL A 684 19.07 -23.05 -7.92
C VAL A 684 18.81 -23.22 -9.41
N MET A 685 18.41 -24.42 -9.82
CA MET A 685 17.95 -24.69 -11.18
C MET A 685 16.44 -24.92 -11.16
N LEU A 686 15.71 -24.17 -11.99
CA LEU A 686 14.25 -24.21 -12.08
C LEU A 686 13.84 -24.79 -13.45
N ASP A 687 12.77 -25.58 -13.46
CA ASP A 687 12.13 -26.10 -14.68
C ASP A 687 11.30 -24.99 -15.36
N ALA A 688 11.45 -24.78 -16.67
CA ALA A 688 10.75 -23.75 -17.43
C ALA A 688 9.21 -23.93 -17.49
N THR A 689 8.69 -25.08 -17.02
CA THR A 689 7.25 -25.32 -16.89
C THR A 689 6.62 -24.77 -15.60
N ALA A 690 7.44 -24.21 -14.69
CA ALA A 690 6.95 -23.59 -13.46
C ALA A 690 6.20 -22.27 -13.73
N ASP A 691 5.01 -22.11 -13.12
CA ASP A 691 4.19 -20.91 -13.19
C ASP A 691 4.81 -19.78 -12.34
N LEU A 692 5.78 -19.06 -12.93
CA LEU A 692 6.58 -18.01 -12.29
C LEU A 692 5.90 -16.63 -12.29
N ASP A 693 4.58 -16.57 -12.46
CA ASP A 693 3.79 -15.33 -12.39
C ASP A 693 3.80 -14.67 -10.99
N SER A 694 4.57 -15.18 -10.00
CA SER A 694 4.76 -14.55 -8.68
C SER A 694 5.90 -13.52 -8.67
N PRO A 695 5.60 -12.21 -8.47
CA PRO A 695 6.61 -11.16 -8.30
C PRO A 695 7.49 -11.34 -7.06
N LEU A 696 7.00 -12.11 -6.07
CA LEU A 696 7.65 -12.34 -4.79
C LEU A 696 8.85 -13.27 -4.93
N VAL A 697 8.77 -14.25 -5.85
CA VAL A 697 9.89 -15.13 -6.21
C VAL A 697 10.97 -14.34 -6.95
N GLY A 698 10.58 -13.49 -7.90
CA GLY A 698 11.50 -12.57 -8.60
C GLY A 698 12.23 -11.62 -7.65
N ASP A 699 11.50 -11.01 -6.71
CA ASP A 699 12.08 -10.10 -5.70
C ASP A 699 13.00 -10.85 -4.72
N MET A 700 12.68 -12.08 -4.33
CA MET A 700 13.53 -12.91 -3.47
C MET A 700 14.83 -13.32 -4.18
N LEU A 701 14.76 -13.65 -5.47
CA LEU A 701 15.92 -13.97 -6.30
C LEU A 701 16.81 -12.74 -6.53
N ALA A 702 16.21 -11.60 -6.89
CA ALA A 702 16.92 -10.34 -7.11
C ALA A 702 17.58 -9.82 -5.82
N ALA A 703 16.91 -9.93 -4.66
CA ALA A 703 17.50 -9.57 -3.37
C ALA A 703 18.69 -10.47 -3.02
N THR A 704 18.62 -11.77 -3.34
CA THR A 704 19.72 -12.71 -3.07
C THR A 704 20.93 -12.44 -3.98
N LEU A 705 20.69 -12.11 -5.25
CA LEU A 705 21.72 -11.70 -6.23
C LEU A 705 22.40 -10.39 -5.84
N LEU A 706 21.61 -9.35 -5.55
CA LEU A 706 22.11 -7.99 -5.32
C LEU A 706 22.74 -7.82 -3.93
N GLN A 707 22.34 -8.63 -2.94
CA GLN A 707 22.99 -8.66 -1.61
C GLN A 707 24.24 -9.57 -1.57
N GLY A 708 24.62 -10.20 -2.68
CA GLY A 708 25.82 -11.04 -2.78
C GLY A 708 25.73 -12.38 -2.02
N ARG A 709 24.50 -12.88 -1.79
CA ARG A 709 24.21 -14.07 -0.99
C ARG A 709 24.03 -15.36 -1.79
N ALA A 710 24.01 -15.29 -3.14
CA ALA A 710 24.09 -16.42 -4.06
C ALA A 710 25.03 -16.11 -5.25
N GLY A 711 25.61 -17.14 -5.88
CA GLY A 711 26.71 -17.02 -6.83
C GLY A 711 26.34 -17.17 -8.31
N LEU A 712 25.41 -18.05 -8.68
CA LEU A 712 24.96 -18.28 -10.05
C LEU A 712 23.57 -18.93 -10.06
N TYR A 713 22.75 -18.66 -11.07
CA TYR A 713 21.50 -19.39 -11.33
C TYR A 713 21.58 -20.02 -12.72
N TYR A 714 21.11 -21.26 -12.85
CA TYR A 714 21.04 -21.98 -14.13
C TYR A 714 19.57 -22.15 -14.51
N TRP A 715 19.24 -21.90 -15.77
CA TRP A 715 17.89 -22.10 -16.31
C TRP A 715 17.88 -23.32 -17.23
N LYS A 716 16.90 -24.20 -17.04
CA LYS A 716 16.62 -25.31 -17.97
C LYS A 716 15.60 -24.82 -18.99
N TRP A 717 15.99 -24.70 -20.26
CA TRP A 717 15.07 -24.39 -21.36
C TRP A 717 14.88 -25.66 -22.21
N MET A 718 13.64 -26.09 -22.43
CA MET A 718 13.33 -27.15 -23.40
C MET A 718 12.87 -26.48 -24.69
N GLU A 719 13.59 -26.71 -25.80
CA GLU A 719 13.25 -26.14 -27.10
C GLU A 719 11.96 -26.74 -27.68
N SER A 720 11.55 -27.94 -27.25
CA SER A 720 10.25 -28.55 -27.57
C SER A 720 9.86 -29.65 -26.56
N GLU A 721 8.58 -30.03 -26.50
CA GLU A 721 8.08 -31.13 -25.64
C GLU A 721 8.64 -32.53 -26.02
N ASP A 722 9.24 -32.68 -27.21
CA ASP A 722 9.66 -33.97 -27.77
C ASP A 722 11.20 -34.14 -27.89
N ASP A 723 12.01 -33.20 -27.40
CA ASP A 723 13.47 -33.24 -27.53
C ASP A 723 14.15 -33.45 -26.15
N ASP A 724 14.76 -34.63 -25.94
CA ASP A 724 15.52 -35.00 -24.72
C ASP A 724 16.84 -34.20 -24.55
N THR A 725 17.11 -33.26 -25.45
CA THR A 725 18.35 -32.48 -25.46
C THR A 725 18.27 -31.29 -24.49
N VAL A 726 18.87 -31.44 -23.30
CA VAL A 726 18.92 -30.37 -22.28
C VAL A 726 19.94 -29.28 -22.66
N CYS A 727 19.45 -28.08 -22.98
CA CYS A 727 20.30 -26.88 -23.13
C CYS A 727 20.38 -26.12 -21.80
N ILE A 728 21.53 -26.21 -21.13
CA ILE A 728 21.85 -25.38 -19.95
C ILE A 728 22.60 -24.15 -20.46
N LEU A 729 22.04 -22.95 -20.29
CA LEU A 729 22.71 -21.71 -20.66
C LEU A 729 23.87 -21.42 -19.67
N PRO A 730 25.13 -21.39 -20.12
CA PRO A 730 26.30 -21.33 -19.24
C PRO A 730 26.69 -19.92 -18.76
N GLN A 731 25.99 -18.87 -19.15
CA GLN A 731 26.43 -17.49 -18.91
C GLN A 731 25.71 -16.83 -17.72
N PRO A 732 26.37 -15.95 -16.96
CA PRO A 732 25.68 -15.05 -16.06
C PRO A 732 24.62 -14.30 -16.86
N LEU A 733 23.39 -14.18 -16.33
CA LEU A 733 22.28 -13.43 -16.94
C LEU A 733 22.64 -11.95 -17.34
N LEU A 734 23.84 -11.51 -16.98
CA LEU A 734 24.36 -10.15 -17.07
C LEU A 734 25.29 -9.91 -18.27
N ASP A 735 25.83 -10.96 -18.92
CA ASP A 735 26.91 -10.82 -19.93
C ASP A 735 26.44 -10.86 -21.40
N ASP A 736 25.24 -11.41 -21.70
CA ASP A 736 24.63 -11.39 -23.06
C ASP A 736 23.13 -11.05 -22.98
N ALA A 737 22.81 -9.75 -23.02
CA ALA A 737 21.47 -9.21 -22.77
C ALA A 737 20.46 -9.49 -23.90
N ASP A 738 20.94 -9.76 -25.13
CA ASP A 738 20.05 -10.02 -26.27
C ASP A 738 19.56 -11.47 -26.31
N ASN A 739 20.28 -12.39 -25.65
CA ASN A 739 19.94 -13.83 -25.59
C ASN A 739 19.61 -14.34 -24.18
N SER A 740 19.64 -13.49 -23.15
CA SER A 740 19.17 -13.86 -21.82
C SER A 740 17.64 -14.03 -21.84
N PRO A 741 17.06 -15.06 -21.20
CA PRO A 741 15.62 -15.16 -21.09
C PRO A 741 15.12 -13.89 -20.40
N ARG A 742 14.32 -13.10 -21.11
CA ARG A 742 13.58 -11.99 -20.50
C ARG A 742 12.82 -12.60 -19.32
N VAL A 743 12.99 -12.05 -18.12
CA VAL A 743 12.45 -12.63 -16.87
C VAL A 743 10.91 -12.76 -16.90
N CYS A 744 10.24 -12.23 -17.93
CA CYS A 744 8.95 -12.74 -18.43
C CYS A 744 8.96 -12.84 -19.98
N PRO A 745 8.40 -13.89 -20.59
CA PRO A 745 8.08 -13.89 -22.01
C PRO A 745 6.95 -12.89 -22.30
N GLU A 746 7.20 -11.91 -23.17
CA GLU A 746 6.24 -10.89 -23.63
C GLU A 746 5.02 -11.45 -24.40
N SER A 747 4.88 -12.78 -24.56
CA SER A 747 3.90 -13.38 -25.46
C SER A 747 2.50 -13.56 -24.86
N ARG A 748 2.25 -13.14 -23.61
CA ARG A 748 0.89 -13.00 -23.06
C ARG A 748 0.74 -11.66 -22.33
N PRO A 749 -0.26 -10.82 -22.68
CA PRO A 749 -0.61 -9.72 -21.81
C PRO A 749 -1.12 -10.30 -20.49
N LEU A 750 -0.44 -9.97 -19.38
CA LEU A 750 -0.86 -10.33 -18.03
C LEU A 750 -2.33 -9.91 -17.83
N LYS A 751 -3.19 -10.86 -17.45
CA LYS A 751 -4.62 -10.63 -17.21
C LYS A 751 -4.92 -9.87 -15.91
N SER A 752 -3.90 -9.49 -15.13
CA SER A 752 -4.05 -8.60 -13.99
C SER A 752 -2.77 -7.79 -13.79
N ARG A 753 -2.89 -6.48 -13.57
CA ARG A 753 -1.81 -5.66 -13.02
C ARG A 753 -1.62 -6.09 -11.56
N THR A 754 -0.66 -6.95 -11.27
CA THR A 754 -0.40 -7.43 -9.90
C THR A 754 1.08 -7.28 -9.54
N THR A 755 1.43 -6.13 -8.93
CA THR A 755 2.66 -5.86 -8.15
C THR A 755 2.47 -4.63 -7.24
N PRO A 756 3.27 -4.42 -6.17
CA PRO A 756 2.83 -3.77 -4.93
C PRO A 756 2.55 -2.27 -5.09
N PHE A 757 1.28 -1.93 -5.16
CA PHE A 757 0.81 -0.55 -5.04
C PHE A 757 0.98 -0.07 -3.60
N SER A 758 1.92 0.84 -3.35
CA SER A 758 2.14 1.42 -2.03
C SER A 758 1.63 2.85 -2.01
N VAL A 759 0.76 3.16 -1.04
CA VAL A 759 0.24 4.52 -0.86
C VAL A 759 0.79 5.08 0.43
N PHE A 760 1.40 6.25 0.32
CA PHE A 760 1.92 7.03 1.44
C PHE A 760 1.11 8.32 1.51
N SER A 761 0.73 8.77 2.71
CA SER A 761 0.06 10.05 2.88
C SER A 761 0.59 10.82 4.08
N THR A 762 0.66 12.14 3.95
CA THR A 762 1.11 13.05 5.00
C THR A 762 0.33 14.36 4.96
N GLN A 763 0.34 15.11 6.06
CA GLN A 763 -0.21 16.47 6.10
C GLN A 763 0.93 17.47 5.96
N ILE A 764 0.69 18.55 5.20
CA ILE A 764 1.64 19.62 4.93
C ILE A 764 1.01 20.94 5.37
N SER A 765 1.71 21.67 6.23
CA SER A 765 1.39 23.06 6.56
C SER A 765 2.66 23.85 6.82
N GLN A 766 2.58 25.19 6.72
CA GLN A 766 3.69 26.06 7.08
C GLN A 766 4.07 25.95 8.57
N ASP A 767 3.08 25.64 9.42
CA ASP A 767 3.28 25.53 10.88
C ASP A 767 3.98 24.22 11.29
N ILE A 768 3.85 23.17 10.46
CA ILE A 768 4.42 21.84 10.73
C ILE A 768 5.83 21.71 10.15
N PHE A 769 6.14 22.38 9.04
CA PHE A 769 7.43 22.23 8.34
C PHE A 769 8.26 23.52 8.34
N PRO A 770 9.29 23.62 9.21
CA PRO A 770 10.16 24.78 9.30
C PRO A 770 10.83 25.15 7.96
N ALA A 771 11.11 24.17 7.08
CA ALA A 771 11.67 24.43 5.76
C ALA A 771 10.75 25.29 4.88
N LEU A 772 9.43 25.12 4.96
CA LEU A 772 8.46 25.94 4.23
C LEU A 772 8.37 27.37 4.79
N SER A 773 8.65 27.55 6.08
CA SER A 773 8.70 28.88 6.69
C SER A 773 9.91 29.72 6.26
N ALA A 774 10.96 29.08 5.74
CA ALA A 774 12.18 29.72 5.25
C ALA A 774 12.15 30.08 3.75
N LEU A 775 11.06 29.76 3.05
CA LEU A 775 10.85 30.10 1.65
C LEU A 775 10.39 31.57 1.48
N PRO A 776 10.54 32.15 0.27
CA PRO A 776 9.96 33.43 -0.14
C PRO A 776 8.57 33.72 0.42
N GLN A 777 8.44 34.73 1.30
CA GLN A 777 7.16 35.24 1.76
C GLN A 777 6.94 36.67 1.28
N ALA A 778 5.91 36.89 0.48
CA ALA A 778 5.29 38.20 0.38
C ALA A 778 4.23 38.28 1.49
N ASP A 779 4.25 39.33 2.31
CA ASP A 779 3.39 39.53 3.48
C ASP A 779 1.98 38.92 3.32
N GLY A 780 1.72 37.80 4.00
CA GLY A 780 0.40 37.14 4.04
C GLY A 780 -0.02 36.32 2.81
N LYS A 781 0.85 36.06 1.84
CA LYS A 781 0.53 35.27 0.63
C LYS A 781 0.92 33.78 0.74
N ALA A 782 0.30 32.96 -0.11
CA ALA A 782 0.57 31.53 -0.22
C ALA A 782 2.01 31.26 -0.69
N VAL A 783 2.66 30.27 -0.08
CA VAL A 783 4.00 29.79 -0.46
C VAL A 783 3.84 28.55 -1.34
N THR A 784 4.35 28.60 -2.57
CA THR A 784 4.41 27.44 -3.47
C THR A 784 5.43 26.44 -2.94
N ILE A 785 5.07 25.16 -2.91
CA ILE A 785 5.97 24.09 -2.49
C ILE A 785 7.03 23.88 -3.60
N PRO A 786 8.34 23.98 -3.31
CA PRO A 786 9.38 23.78 -4.31
C PRO A 786 9.34 22.37 -4.92
N LEU A 787 9.61 22.29 -6.23
CA LEU A 787 9.65 21.03 -6.97
C LEU A 787 10.68 20.04 -6.41
N GLY A 788 11.83 20.52 -5.94
CA GLY A 788 12.84 19.68 -5.30
C GLY A 788 12.27 18.85 -4.13
N LEU A 789 11.33 19.42 -3.37
CA LEU A 789 10.69 18.73 -2.23
C LEU A 789 9.78 17.59 -2.69
N HIS A 790 9.01 17.82 -3.75
CA HIS A 790 8.14 16.79 -4.31
C HIS A 790 8.97 15.62 -4.85
N LEU A 791 10.07 15.91 -5.56
CA LEU A 791 10.95 14.88 -6.12
C LEU A 791 11.70 14.10 -5.03
N GLU A 792 12.11 14.76 -3.96
CA GLU A 792 12.71 14.08 -2.81
C GLU A 792 11.75 13.08 -2.19
N ALA A 793 10.52 13.49 -1.96
CA ALA A 793 9.54 12.64 -1.32
C ALA A 793 9.11 11.48 -2.23
N GLN A 794 9.03 11.68 -3.56
CA GLN A 794 8.82 10.59 -4.51
C GLN A 794 9.96 9.56 -4.48
N ARG A 795 11.20 10.05 -4.40
CA ARG A 795 12.39 9.20 -4.22
C ARG A 795 12.33 8.43 -2.91
N GLU A 796 12.00 9.08 -1.79
CA GLU A 796 11.85 8.43 -0.48
C GLU A 796 10.74 7.37 -0.49
N ALA A 797 9.60 7.64 -1.10
CA ALA A 797 8.51 6.67 -1.22
C ALA A 797 8.90 5.45 -2.06
N ALA A 798 9.67 5.63 -3.14
CA ALA A 798 10.21 4.51 -3.91
C ALA A 798 11.22 3.68 -3.09
N ILE A 799 12.05 4.33 -2.28
CA ILE A 799 12.94 3.64 -1.33
C ILE A 799 12.13 2.88 -0.28
N LEU A 800 11.07 3.46 0.28
CA LEU A 800 10.20 2.78 1.25
C LEU A 800 9.48 1.57 0.64
N ALA A 801 9.08 1.66 -0.62
CA ALA A 801 8.50 0.53 -1.36
C ALA A 801 9.53 -0.58 -1.67
N SER A 802 10.83 -0.24 -1.75
CA SER A 802 11.92 -1.18 -2.04
C SER A 802 13.19 -0.86 -1.21
N PRO A 803 13.17 -1.09 0.13
CA PRO A 803 14.17 -0.54 1.07
C PRO A 803 15.57 -1.15 0.96
N TRP A 804 15.73 -2.17 0.13
CA TRP A 804 16.98 -2.85 -0.15
C TRP A 804 17.62 -2.43 -1.49
N LEU A 805 17.01 -1.48 -2.20
CA LEU A 805 17.50 -0.87 -3.44
C LEU A 805 17.87 0.60 -3.26
N PHE A 806 18.67 1.11 -4.20
CA PHE A 806 19.12 2.50 -4.27
C PHE A 806 18.39 3.25 -5.37
N ALA A 807 17.93 4.47 -5.10
CA ALA A 807 17.46 5.35 -6.16
C ALA A 807 18.65 5.90 -6.96
N SER A 808 18.84 5.44 -8.20
CA SER A 808 19.94 5.85 -9.09
C SER A 808 19.58 7.03 -9.99
N GLY A 809 18.30 7.32 -10.16
CA GLY A 809 17.82 8.41 -11.00
C GLY A 809 16.29 8.50 -11.05
N MET A 810 15.81 9.48 -11.79
CA MET A 810 14.39 9.71 -12.07
C MET A 810 14.22 10.07 -13.55
N THR A 811 13.12 9.62 -14.16
CA THR A 811 12.77 9.88 -15.56
C THR A 811 11.29 10.23 -15.68
N ASP A 812 10.91 10.81 -16.82
CA ASP A 812 9.52 11.14 -17.15
C ASP A 812 8.84 12.01 -16.09
N ILE A 813 9.61 12.93 -15.51
CA ILE A 813 9.10 13.82 -14.47
C ILE A 813 8.18 14.85 -15.13
N ARG A 814 6.88 14.78 -14.84
CA ARG A 814 5.88 15.73 -15.29
C ARG A 814 5.45 16.59 -14.13
N VAL A 815 5.44 17.89 -14.35
CA VAL A 815 5.08 18.88 -13.34
C VAL A 815 3.81 19.57 -13.77
N HIS A 816 2.81 19.55 -12.87
CA HIS A 816 1.53 20.21 -13.04
C HIS A 816 1.51 21.47 -12.15
N ASP A 817 0.45 21.69 -11.37
CA ASP A 817 0.44 22.73 -10.34
C ASP A 817 1.11 22.21 -9.06
N LEU A 818 2.30 22.71 -8.74
CA LEU A 818 3.07 22.32 -7.54
C LEU A 818 2.33 22.55 -6.22
N GLY A 819 1.24 23.32 -6.26
CA GLY A 819 0.40 23.62 -5.12
C GLY A 819 1.04 24.64 -4.18
N SER A 820 0.19 25.37 -3.45
CA SER A 820 0.61 26.38 -2.48
C SER A 820 -0.03 26.18 -1.12
N VAL A 821 0.72 26.55 -0.08
CA VAL A 821 0.30 26.48 1.32
C VAL A 821 0.22 27.89 1.88
N GLN A 822 -0.87 28.22 2.56
CA GLN A 822 -1.04 29.50 3.28
C GLN A 822 -0.84 29.30 4.78
N PRO A 823 -0.46 30.36 5.53
CA PRO A 823 -0.46 30.31 6.99
C PRO A 823 -1.83 29.83 7.52
N GLY A 824 -1.84 28.79 8.37
CA GLY A 824 -3.06 28.20 8.93
C GLY A 824 -3.88 27.28 8.00
N LEU A 825 -3.45 27.04 6.75
CA LEU A 825 -4.03 26.06 5.85
C LEU A 825 -3.20 24.76 5.87
N VAL A 826 -3.86 23.62 5.99
CA VAL A 826 -3.24 22.29 5.91
C VAL A 826 -3.62 21.66 4.58
N ARG A 827 -2.67 21.05 3.88
CA ARG A 827 -2.92 20.17 2.73
C ARG A 827 -2.57 18.75 3.10
N GLU A 828 -3.17 17.79 2.42
CA GLU A 828 -2.72 16.40 2.48
C GLU A 828 -2.03 16.06 1.17
N ALA A 829 -0.81 15.52 1.26
CA ALA A 829 -0.11 14.93 0.14
C ALA A 829 -0.27 13.42 0.17
N ARG A 830 -0.54 12.85 -1.00
CA ARG A 830 -0.57 11.42 -1.26
C ARG A 830 0.51 11.09 -2.28
N LEU A 831 1.31 10.07 -2.00
CA LEU A 831 2.19 9.44 -2.99
C LEU A 831 1.68 8.03 -3.28
N GLU A 832 1.52 7.74 -4.55
CA GLU A 832 1.16 6.42 -5.05
C GLU A 832 2.37 5.86 -5.80
N VAL A 833 2.94 4.75 -5.31
CA VAL A 833 4.09 4.08 -5.90
C VAL A 833 3.62 2.77 -6.54
N ASP A 834 3.77 2.69 -7.85
CA ASP A 834 3.56 1.48 -8.64
C ASP A 834 4.93 0.93 -9.06
N THR A 835 5.30 -0.21 -8.48
CA THR A 835 6.64 -0.78 -8.67
C THR A 835 6.64 -1.78 -9.83
N GLY A 836 7.24 -1.37 -10.95
CA GLY A 836 7.28 -2.13 -12.19
C GLY A 836 8.15 -3.39 -12.16
N LEU A 837 8.26 -4.04 -13.31
CA LEU A 837 9.06 -5.26 -13.51
C LEU A 837 10.57 -4.96 -13.43
N TRP A 838 11.35 -6.03 -13.19
CA TRP A 838 12.80 -6.00 -13.27
C TRP A 838 13.27 -5.80 -14.70
N MET A 839 14.20 -4.88 -14.91
CA MET A 839 14.80 -4.56 -16.19
C MET A 839 16.31 -4.39 -16.04
N ASN A 840 17.04 -4.43 -17.16
CA ASN A 840 18.45 -4.09 -17.16
C ASN A 840 18.63 -2.66 -17.66
N HIS A 841 19.14 -1.76 -16.81
CA HIS A 841 19.43 -0.37 -17.16
C HIS A 841 20.90 -0.08 -16.82
N ASP A 842 21.67 0.42 -17.79
CA ASP A 842 23.13 0.62 -17.66
C ASP A 842 23.92 -0.62 -17.20
N ARG A 843 23.51 -1.81 -17.65
CA ARG A 843 24.10 -3.13 -17.27
C ARG A 843 23.90 -3.50 -15.79
N VAL A 844 22.96 -2.84 -15.10
CA VAL A 844 22.60 -3.14 -13.72
C VAL A 844 21.12 -3.54 -13.64
N PRO A 845 20.77 -4.61 -12.91
CA PRO A 845 19.39 -4.93 -12.58
C PRO A 845 18.72 -3.75 -11.88
N SER A 846 17.66 -3.26 -12.50
CA SER A 846 16.98 -2.03 -12.16
C SER A 846 15.48 -2.23 -12.14
N ARG A 847 14.78 -1.49 -11.28
CA ARG A 847 13.33 -1.49 -11.17
C ARG A 847 12.83 -0.06 -11.35
N MET A 848 11.83 0.11 -12.21
CA MET A 848 11.21 1.41 -12.42
C MET A 848 9.97 1.51 -11.54
N SER A 849 9.97 2.47 -10.62
CA SER A 849 8.86 2.74 -9.71
C SER A 849 8.16 3.99 -10.20
N HIS A 850 6.98 3.85 -10.78
CA HIS A 850 6.16 4.99 -11.15
C HIS A 850 5.59 5.61 -9.88
N VAL A 851 5.85 6.89 -9.64
CA VAL A 851 5.40 7.62 -8.46
C VAL A 851 4.54 8.79 -8.87
N MET A 852 3.33 8.85 -8.33
CA MET A 852 2.42 9.97 -8.49
C MET A 852 2.24 10.68 -7.16
N THR A 853 2.50 12.00 -7.13
CA THR A 853 2.18 12.86 -6.00
C THR A 853 0.92 13.64 -6.31
N SER A 854 -0.05 13.60 -5.41
CA SER A 854 -1.26 14.38 -5.49
C SER A 854 -1.54 15.11 -4.18
N LEU A 855 -2.07 16.33 -4.28
CA LEU A 855 -2.42 17.17 -3.14
C LEU A 855 -3.94 17.34 -3.04
N ARG A 856 -4.44 17.49 -1.81
CA ARG A 856 -5.80 17.99 -1.57
C ARG A 856 -5.82 18.98 -0.41
N GLY A 857 -6.83 19.85 -0.38
CA GLY A 857 -7.01 20.81 0.70
C GLY A 857 -7.61 20.15 1.94
N ILE A 858 -7.19 20.59 3.13
CA ILE A 858 -7.88 20.34 4.39
C ILE A 858 -8.40 21.69 4.91
N SER A 859 -9.71 21.79 5.11
CA SER A 859 -10.34 23.00 5.65
C SER A 859 -9.89 23.26 7.09
N SER A 860 -10.11 24.48 7.58
CA SER A 860 -9.87 24.83 9.00
C SER A 860 -10.71 24.01 9.98
N SER A 861 -11.74 23.28 9.52
CA SER A 861 -12.53 22.34 10.30
C SER A 861 -12.07 20.88 10.16
N GLY A 862 -10.92 20.63 9.53
CA GLY A 862 -10.37 19.29 9.30
C GLY A 862 -10.99 18.50 8.14
N ARG A 863 -11.89 19.09 7.33
CA ARG A 863 -12.53 18.39 6.21
C ARG A 863 -11.64 18.41 4.97
N ARG A 864 -11.41 17.23 4.39
CA ARG A 864 -10.67 17.05 3.14
C ARG A 864 -11.50 17.48 1.94
N THR A 865 -10.90 18.12 0.94
CA THR A 865 -11.54 18.33 -0.36
C THR A 865 -11.71 16.98 -1.06
N PRO A 866 -12.79 16.79 -1.85
CA PRO A 866 -13.15 15.47 -2.37
C PRO A 866 -12.18 14.94 -3.45
N GLN A 867 -11.42 15.83 -4.10
CA GLN A 867 -10.54 15.47 -5.20
C GLN A 867 -9.08 15.75 -4.82
N TYR A 868 -8.22 14.80 -5.17
CA TYR A 868 -6.78 14.98 -5.24
C TYR A 868 -6.43 15.57 -6.60
N GLU A 869 -5.58 16.58 -6.59
CA GLU A 869 -4.99 17.16 -7.79
C GLU A 869 -3.57 16.63 -7.91
N THR A 870 -3.26 15.94 -9.01
CA THR A 870 -1.91 15.45 -9.26
C THR A 870 -0.98 16.63 -9.53
N VAL A 871 0.11 16.70 -8.78
CA VAL A 871 1.05 17.81 -8.82
C VAL A 871 2.36 17.44 -9.51
N VAL A 872 2.83 16.21 -9.29
CA VAL A 872 4.05 15.68 -9.92
C VAL A 872 3.86 14.20 -10.22
N GLU A 873 4.24 13.76 -11.41
CA GLU A 873 4.37 12.35 -11.79
C GLU A 873 5.83 12.09 -12.16
N SER A 874 6.40 10.98 -11.75
CA SER A 874 7.74 10.58 -12.20
C SER A 874 7.91 9.07 -12.19
N THR A 875 9.02 8.61 -12.76
CA THR A 875 9.48 7.23 -12.61
C THR A 875 10.84 7.24 -11.91
N VAL A 876 10.92 6.65 -10.72
CA VAL A 876 12.17 6.49 -9.96
C VAL A 876 12.86 5.20 -10.38
N ILE A 877 14.14 5.28 -10.72
CA ILE A 877 14.97 4.15 -11.13
C ILE A 877 15.68 3.61 -9.90
N MET A 878 15.37 2.37 -9.54
CA MET A 878 15.87 1.67 -8.35
C MET A 878 16.87 0.59 -8.75
N THR A 879 18.08 0.56 -8.16
CA THR A 879 19.16 -0.37 -8.52
C THR A 879 19.74 -1.07 -7.30
N GLY A 880 20.41 -2.22 -7.48
CA GLY A 880 21.05 -2.93 -6.37
C GLY A 880 22.36 -2.32 -5.86
N SER A 881 22.92 -1.34 -6.57
CA SER A 881 24.10 -0.59 -6.15
C SER A 881 24.10 0.82 -6.77
N GLN A 882 24.67 1.81 -6.08
CA GLN A 882 24.87 3.13 -6.67
C GLN A 882 25.98 3.09 -7.72
N MET A 883 25.78 3.84 -8.80
CA MET A 883 26.69 3.89 -9.94
C MET A 883 27.46 5.22 -9.96
N GLN A 884 28.72 5.18 -10.40
CA GLN A 884 29.37 6.40 -10.87
C GLN A 884 28.75 6.79 -12.21
N ILE A 885 28.31 8.04 -12.31
CA ILE A 885 27.74 8.58 -13.54
C ILE A 885 28.78 9.49 -14.22
N PRO A 886 28.99 9.37 -15.54
CA PRO A 886 29.86 10.28 -16.25
C PRO A 886 29.24 11.69 -16.28
N PRO A 887 30.05 12.77 -16.23
CA PRO A 887 29.53 14.12 -16.45
C PRO A 887 29.00 14.24 -17.89
N LEU A 888 27.98 15.08 -18.10
CA LEU A 888 27.38 15.34 -19.41
C LEU A 888 28.40 15.97 -20.37
N TRP A 889 29.28 16.82 -19.82
CA TRP A 889 30.32 17.50 -20.56
C TRP A 889 31.65 17.45 -19.81
N LYS A 890 32.76 17.52 -20.55
CA LYS A 890 34.10 17.67 -19.96
C LYS A 890 34.17 19.02 -19.23
N GLU A 891 34.88 19.07 -18.09
CA GLU A 891 34.97 20.25 -17.23
C GLU A 891 35.17 21.55 -18.01
N TYR A 892 34.33 22.55 -17.73
CA TYR A 892 34.56 23.92 -18.16
C TYR A 892 35.66 24.51 -17.28
N ALA A 893 36.68 25.12 -17.89
CA ALA A 893 37.71 25.82 -17.13
C ALA A 893 37.05 26.92 -16.29
N CYS A 894 37.30 26.90 -14.97
CA CYS A 894 36.84 27.95 -14.08
C CYS A 894 37.27 29.31 -14.65
N PRO A 895 36.36 30.30 -14.75
CA PRO A 895 36.70 31.59 -15.34
C PRO A 895 37.90 32.21 -14.63
N ALA A 896 38.75 32.91 -15.39
CA ALA A 896 40.00 33.48 -14.86
C ALA A 896 39.74 34.29 -13.57
N PRO A 897 40.68 34.34 -12.60
CA PRO A 897 40.49 35.05 -11.33
C PRO A 897 40.10 36.53 -11.45
N SER A 898 40.29 37.12 -12.64
CA SER A 898 39.91 38.50 -12.99
C SER A 898 38.44 38.66 -13.41
N SER A 899 37.69 37.58 -13.62
CA SER A 899 36.28 37.62 -14.05
C SER A 899 35.37 37.94 -12.87
N ARG A 900 34.70 39.09 -12.91
CA ARG A 900 33.80 39.56 -11.85
C ARG A 900 32.55 38.68 -11.81
N ALA A 901 32.31 38.02 -10.68
CA ALA A 901 31.07 37.28 -10.44
C ALA A 901 29.87 38.23 -10.35
N VAL A 902 28.69 37.73 -10.70
CA VAL A 902 27.40 38.41 -10.55
C VAL A 902 27.06 38.48 -9.05
N ASP A 903 26.61 39.65 -8.58
CA ASP A 903 26.07 39.80 -7.23
C ASP A 903 24.63 39.26 -7.20
N THR A 904 24.43 38.15 -6.51
CA THR A 904 23.13 37.47 -6.39
C THR A 904 22.34 37.94 -5.16
N SER A 905 22.91 38.81 -4.31
CA SER A 905 22.31 39.23 -3.04
C SER A 905 20.97 39.93 -3.25
N ASP A 906 20.93 40.91 -4.16
CA ASP A 906 19.71 41.65 -4.52
C ASP A 906 18.63 40.73 -5.13
N TRP A 907 19.04 39.72 -5.92
CA TRP A 907 18.11 38.75 -6.52
C TRP A 907 17.45 37.88 -5.46
N TYR A 908 18.23 37.38 -4.50
CA TYR A 908 17.73 36.60 -3.37
C TYR A 908 16.86 37.44 -2.44
N ASP A 909 17.26 38.68 -2.14
CA ASP A 909 16.52 39.61 -1.28
C ASP A 909 15.17 39.99 -1.90
N THR A 910 15.13 40.28 -3.20
CA THR A 910 13.89 40.65 -3.92
C THR A 910 12.88 39.50 -3.96
N ARG A 911 13.37 38.25 -4.03
CA ARG A 911 12.53 37.06 -3.98
C ARG A 911 12.27 36.57 -2.55
N GLY A 912 12.83 37.18 -1.52
CA GLY A 912 12.56 36.83 -0.12
C GLY A 912 13.16 35.50 0.35
N TYR A 913 14.21 35.00 -0.31
CA TYR A 913 14.88 33.77 0.13
C TYR A 913 15.64 33.99 1.45
N ALA A 914 15.34 33.16 2.46
CA ALA A 914 16.12 33.11 3.69
C ALA A 914 17.56 32.64 3.40
N ASN A 915 18.51 33.01 4.27
CA ASN A 915 19.93 32.68 4.10
C ASN A 915 20.18 31.17 3.90
N SER A 916 19.38 30.30 4.54
CA SER A 916 19.49 28.84 4.40
C SER A 916 19.06 28.29 3.04
N PHE A 917 18.38 29.09 2.20
CA PHE A 917 17.95 28.72 0.84
C PHE A 917 18.75 29.47 -0.25
N ARG A 918 19.83 30.19 0.11
CA ARG A 918 20.73 30.84 -0.86
C ARG A 918 21.81 29.84 -1.31
N LEU A 919 21.49 29.05 -2.33
CA LEU A 919 22.34 27.92 -2.75
C LEU A 919 23.50 28.28 -3.67
N LEU A 920 23.43 29.41 -4.37
CA LEU A 920 24.41 29.80 -5.38
C LEU A 920 25.38 30.86 -4.84
N GLU A 921 26.67 30.55 -4.88
CA GLU A 921 27.77 31.45 -4.60
C GLU A 921 28.66 31.60 -5.85
N LYS A 922 29.25 32.78 -6.07
CA LYS A 922 30.15 33.07 -7.21
C LYS A 922 29.55 32.63 -8.55
N VAL A 923 28.52 33.35 -9.00
CA VAL A 923 27.85 33.04 -10.27
C VAL A 923 28.55 33.78 -11.42
N TRP A 924 28.81 33.07 -12.52
CA TRP A 924 29.31 33.62 -13.77
C TRP A 924 28.37 33.27 -14.92
N LEU A 925 28.01 34.29 -15.70
CA LEU A 925 27.32 34.14 -16.97
C LEU A 925 28.36 34.23 -18.08
N LEU A 926 28.51 33.16 -18.86
CA LEU A 926 29.47 33.04 -19.96
C LEU A 926 28.74 33.07 -21.32
N ASP A 927 29.50 33.13 -22.40
CA ASP A 927 29.00 33.00 -23.76
C ASP A 927 28.24 31.66 -23.96
N ASP A 928 27.39 31.58 -25.00
CA ASP A 928 26.55 30.41 -25.33
C ASP A 928 25.54 30.00 -24.25
N HIS A 929 25.04 30.96 -23.46
CA HIS A 929 24.02 30.74 -22.42
C HIS A 929 24.44 29.69 -21.37
N LEU A 930 25.73 29.75 -20.99
CA LEU A 930 26.33 28.90 -19.97
C LEU A 930 26.41 29.67 -18.65
N LEU A 931 25.82 29.12 -17.60
CA LEU A 931 25.97 29.58 -16.22
C LEU A 931 26.88 28.62 -15.46
N LEU A 932 27.91 29.19 -14.84
CA LEU A 932 28.74 28.50 -13.86
C LEU A 932 28.50 29.08 -12.47
N ALA A 933 28.39 28.22 -11.47
CA ALA A 933 28.24 28.65 -10.08
C ALA A 933 28.94 27.68 -9.13
N THR A 934 29.26 28.15 -7.93
CA THR A 934 29.64 27.29 -6.80
C THR A 934 28.48 27.16 -5.83
N LEU A 935 28.36 26.02 -5.14
CA LEU A 935 27.35 25.89 -4.10
C LEU A 935 27.84 26.52 -2.80
N ALA A 936 26.97 27.23 -2.10
CA ALA A 936 27.29 27.87 -0.83
C ALA A 936 27.59 26.81 0.26
N PRO A 937 28.71 26.92 1.00
CA PRO A 937 29.19 25.89 1.93
C PRO A 937 28.29 25.69 3.16
N ASP A 938 27.54 26.72 3.55
CA ASP A 938 26.62 26.69 4.70
C ASP A 938 25.17 26.37 4.28
N ALA A 939 24.92 26.14 2.99
CA ALA A 939 23.59 25.82 2.50
C ALA A 939 23.30 24.32 2.67
N ILE A 940 23.31 23.88 3.93
CA ILE A 940 22.77 22.57 4.29
C ILE A 940 21.26 22.71 4.30
N LEU A 941 20.69 22.51 3.11
CA LEU A 941 19.29 22.19 2.96
C LEU A 941 19.07 20.83 3.64
N ALA A 942 18.66 20.84 4.90
CA ALA A 942 18.10 19.67 5.57
C ALA A 942 16.71 19.40 4.99
N LEU A 943 16.68 18.95 3.74
CA LEU A 943 15.45 18.54 3.05
C LEU A 943 14.92 17.19 3.56
N SER A 944 15.64 16.57 4.51
CA SER A 944 15.27 15.31 5.14
C SER A 944 13.83 15.35 5.65
N GLY A 945 12.97 14.57 5.00
CA GLY A 945 11.66 14.18 5.52
C GLY A 945 10.62 15.29 5.62
N ILE A 946 10.48 16.14 4.60
CA ILE A 946 9.44 17.20 4.58
C ILE A 946 8.02 16.63 4.65
N TRP A 947 7.83 15.33 4.46
CA TRP A 947 6.55 14.63 4.61
C TRP A 947 6.49 13.70 5.84
N ALA A 948 7.39 13.88 6.80
CA ALA A 948 7.48 13.14 8.05
C ALA A 948 7.77 11.63 7.92
N TYR A 949 8.32 11.18 6.78
CA TYR A 949 8.93 9.85 6.67
C TYR A 949 10.31 9.89 7.33
N ASP A 950 10.33 9.88 8.67
CA ASP A 950 11.56 9.90 9.46
C ASP A 950 12.40 8.62 9.28
N ASN A 951 13.72 8.81 9.36
CA ASN A 951 14.79 7.81 9.26
C ASN A 951 14.78 6.75 10.39
N SER A 952 13.77 6.75 11.27
CA SER A 952 13.69 5.91 12.46
C SER A 952 13.13 4.50 12.21
N LEU A 953 12.63 4.20 11.00
CA LEU A 953 12.13 2.86 10.63
C LEU A 953 13.23 1.85 10.26
N PHE A 954 14.50 2.25 10.25
CA PHE A 954 15.60 1.36 9.84
C PHE A 954 16.34 0.74 11.04
N PRO A 955 16.73 -0.56 10.98
CA PRO A 955 17.47 -1.21 12.05
C PRO A 955 18.81 -0.51 12.34
N ARG A 956 19.08 -0.19 13.61
CA ARG A 956 20.36 0.34 14.09
C ARG A 956 21.49 -0.64 13.75
N GLY A 957 22.49 -0.22 12.95
CA GLY A 957 23.73 -1.00 12.80
C GLY A 957 24.47 -0.94 11.47
N ARG A 958 24.03 -0.20 10.45
CA ARG A 958 24.83 0.06 9.24
C ARG A 958 25.20 1.55 9.15
N PRO A 959 26.46 1.91 8.80
CA PRO A 959 26.79 3.26 8.36
C PRO A 959 25.85 3.58 7.20
N SER A 960 25.21 4.74 7.23
CA SER A 960 23.92 4.89 6.58
C SER A 960 24.07 4.82 5.06
N LEU A 961 23.34 3.89 4.44
CA LEU A 961 23.00 3.92 3.01
C LEU A 961 22.32 5.25 2.60
N PHE A 962 21.97 6.08 3.59
CA PHE A 962 21.29 7.36 3.52
C PHE A 962 22.26 8.55 3.39
N GLU A 963 23.38 8.59 4.11
CA GLU A 963 24.32 9.74 4.15
C GLU A 963 24.90 10.10 2.77
N ALA A 964 25.22 9.11 1.93
CA ALA A 964 25.73 9.34 0.58
C ALA A 964 24.64 9.83 -0.41
N ASN A 965 23.36 9.68 -0.06
CA ASN A 965 22.23 9.80 -0.96
C ASN A 965 21.39 11.07 -0.71
N THR A 966 21.44 11.64 0.50
CA THR A 966 20.90 12.97 0.84
C THR A 966 21.67 14.13 0.19
N ALA A 967 22.91 13.89 -0.26
CA ALA A 967 23.80 14.88 -0.87
C ALA A 967 23.33 15.44 -2.23
N CYS A 968 22.55 14.66 -3.00
CA CYS A 968 22.18 15.00 -4.38
C CYS A 968 21.05 16.03 -4.47
N MET A 969 20.17 16.08 -3.47
CA MET A 969 18.97 16.94 -3.49
C MET A 969 19.28 18.44 -3.39
N PRO A 970 20.22 18.90 -2.55
CA PRO A 970 20.70 20.29 -2.59
C PRO A 970 21.28 20.69 -3.95
N GLY A 971 21.92 19.75 -4.65
CA GLY A 971 22.43 19.97 -6.01
C GLY A 971 21.31 20.16 -7.04
N LEU A 972 20.24 19.36 -6.94
CA LEU A 972 19.05 19.51 -7.78
C LEU A 972 18.36 20.86 -7.56
N GLU A 973 18.15 21.27 -6.30
CA GLU A 973 17.53 22.56 -5.98
C GLU A 973 18.40 23.75 -6.44
N ALA A 974 19.73 23.64 -6.32
CA ALA A 974 20.66 24.64 -6.83
C ALA A 974 20.52 24.82 -8.36
N VAL A 975 20.31 23.72 -9.11
CA VAL A 975 20.05 23.79 -10.56
C VAL A 975 18.74 24.52 -10.86
N LEU A 976 17.67 24.26 -10.10
CA LEU A 976 16.39 24.95 -10.28
C LEU A 976 16.54 26.47 -10.06
N GLN A 977 17.22 26.88 -8.98
CA GLN A 977 17.52 28.29 -8.73
C GLN A 977 18.40 28.91 -9.83
N ALA A 978 19.39 28.16 -10.33
CA ALA A 978 20.29 28.63 -11.38
C ALA A 978 19.54 28.87 -12.71
N VAL A 979 18.52 28.06 -13.02
CA VAL A 979 17.68 28.29 -14.20
C VAL A 979 16.89 29.58 -14.07
N THR A 980 16.21 29.79 -12.95
CA THR A 980 15.44 31.02 -12.71
C THR A 980 16.35 32.24 -12.77
N LEU A 981 17.49 32.20 -12.08
CA LEU A 981 18.49 33.27 -12.12
C LEU A 981 19.01 33.54 -13.53
N HIS A 982 19.39 32.50 -14.28
CA HIS A 982 19.85 32.65 -15.66
C HIS A 982 18.78 33.29 -16.54
N PHE A 983 17.52 32.87 -16.41
CA PHE A 983 16.43 33.43 -17.20
C PHE A 983 16.14 34.90 -16.88
N ASP A 984 16.07 35.26 -15.59
CA ASP A 984 15.82 36.64 -15.16
C ASP A 984 16.90 37.61 -15.64
N MET A 985 18.16 37.17 -15.61
CA MET A 985 19.30 37.97 -16.02
C MET A 985 19.41 38.12 -17.54
N ASP A 986 18.99 37.10 -18.30
CA ASP A 986 18.99 37.08 -19.77
C ASP A 986 17.77 37.83 -20.35
N ARG A 987 16.63 37.82 -19.65
CA ARG A 987 15.36 38.46 -20.08
C ARG A 987 14.71 39.31 -18.98
N PRO A 988 15.34 40.41 -18.53
CA PRO A 988 14.85 41.24 -17.42
C PRO A 988 13.54 41.99 -17.71
N SER A 989 13.12 42.07 -18.98
CA SER A 989 11.90 42.76 -19.41
C SER A 989 10.65 41.86 -19.45
N VAL A 990 10.79 40.55 -19.23
CA VAL A 990 9.66 39.61 -19.24
C VAL A 990 9.26 39.35 -17.78
N PRO A 991 8.13 39.89 -17.29
CA PRO A 991 7.72 39.77 -15.89
C PRO A 991 7.05 38.42 -15.60
N CYS A 992 7.61 37.30 -16.09
CA CYS A 992 6.96 35.99 -16.02
C CYS A 992 7.65 35.00 -15.09
N ALA A 993 6.85 34.22 -14.37
CA ALA A 993 7.32 33.06 -13.62
C ALA A 993 7.58 31.90 -14.60
N LEU A 994 8.80 31.37 -14.61
CA LEU A 994 9.08 30.12 -15.31
C LEU A 994 8.46 28.96 -14.54
N ASN A 995 7.54 28.24 -15.17
CA ASN A 995 6.98 27.03 -14.59
C ASN A 995 7.68 25.79 -15.19
N PRO A 996 8.30 24.93 -14.36
CA PRO A 996 8.84 23.67 -14.84
C PRO A 996 7.68 22.82 -15.37
N SER A 997 7.85 22.20 -16.53
CA SER A 997 6.81 21.41 -17.18
C SER A 997 7.20 19.94 -17.34
N LEU A 998 8.46 19.68 -17.72
CA LEU A 998 9.00 18.35 -17.90
C LEU A 998 10.48 18.29 -17.51
N MET A 999 10.89 17.21 -16.86
CA MET A 999 12.30 16.81 -16.75
C MET A 999 12.48 15.44 -17.39
N GLY A 1000 13.33 15.36 -18.41
CA GLY A 1000 13.59 14.13 -19.15
C GLY A 1000 14.30 13.10 -18.29
N PHE A 1001 15.50 13.40 -17.81
CA PHE A 1001 16.31 12.42 -17.07
C PHE A 1001 17.18 13.08 -16.00
N VAL A 1002 17.05 12.64 -14.76
CA VAL A 1002 17.87 13.03 -13.61
C VAL A 1002 18.65 11.81 -13.13
N ARG A 1003 19.98 11.92 -13.04
CA ARG A 1003 20.84 10.85 -12.50
C ARG A 1003 21.48 11.28 -11.20
N PHE A 1004 21.54 10.36 -10.25
CA PHE A 1004 22.22 10.54 -8.97
C PHE A 1004 23.57 9.80 -8.99
N GLY A 1005 24.65 10.54 -8.76
CA GLY A 1005 26.00 10.00 -8.66
C GLY A 1005 26.39 9.62 -7.24
N THR A 1006 27.60 9.08 -7.08
CA THR A 1006 28.18 8.65 -5.80
C THR A 1006 29.18 9.65 -5.23
N ALA A 1007 29.38 10.81 -5.87
CA ALA A 1007 30.26 11.84 -5.35
C ALA A 1007 29.73 12.34 -3.99
N ALA A 1008 30.63 12.58 -3.03
CA ALA A 1008 30.24 13.16 -1.75
C ALA A 1008 29.89 14.65 -1.93
N TYR A 1009 28.96 15.15 -1.11
CA TYR A 1009 28.75 16.60 -1.01
C TYR A 1009 29.99 17.25 -0.40
N GLU A 1010 30.58 18.20 -1.11
CA GLU A 1010 31.73 18.97 -0.64
C GLU A 1010 31.37 20.47 -0.63
N PRO A 1011 31.97 21.28 0.26
CA PRO A 1011 31.68 22.73 0.36
C PRO A 1011 31.99 23.55 -0.90
N SER A 1012 32.58 22.93 -1.93
CA SER A 1012 32.99 23.55 -3.19
C SER A 1012 32.55 22.72 -4.39
N LEU A 1013 31.25 22.44 -4.48
CA LEU A 1013 30.66 21.85 -5.68
C LEU A 1013 30.54 22.89 -6.80
N ASN A 1014 30.80 22.46 -8.03
CA ASN A 1014 30.68 23.27 -9.24
C ASN A 1014 29.38 22.89 -9.96
N LEU A 1015 28.57 23.89 -10.28
CA LEU A 1015 27.36 23.77 -11.08
C LEU A 1015 27.63 24.35 -12.46
N ALA A 1016 27.30 23.59 -13.49
CA ALA A 1016 27.29 24.05 -14.86
C ALA A 1016 25.88 23.84 -15.45
N LEU A 1017 25.30 24.91 -15.99
CA LEU A 1017 23.96 24.94 -16.54
C LEU A 1017 24.02 25.54 -17.94
N ARG A 1018 23.47 24.84 -18.93
CA ARG A 1018 23.46 25.27 -20.32
C ARG A 1018 22.03 25.37 -20.83
N ARG A 1019 21.67 26.51 -21.44
CA ARG A 1019 20.43 26.63 -22.23
C ARG A 1019 20.65 25.96 -23.58
N CYS A 1020 19.94 24.87 -23.85
CA CYS A 1020 20.14 24.07 -25.05
C CYS A 1020 19.14 24.40 -26.16
N TRP A 1021 17.96 24.93 -25.81
CA TRP A 1021 16.90 25.21 -26.77
C TRP A 1021 15.95 26.33 -26.29
N ASP A 1022 15.42 27.09 -27.24
CA ASP A 1022 14.59 28.28 -27.00
C ASP A 1022 13.68 28.55 -28.20
N ARG A 1023 12.43 28.07 -28.17
CA ARG A 1023 11.40 28.34 -29.20
C ARG A 1023 9.99 28.20 -28.62
N ASP A 1024 9.04 28.93 -29.21
CA ASP A 1024 7.60 28.71 -29.05
C ASP A 1024 7.14 28.61 -27.58
N GLN A 1025 7.57 29.56 -26.75
CA GLN A 1025 7.24 29.65 -25.31
C GLN A 1025 7.81 28.51 -24.44
N VAL A 1026 8.74 27.69 -24.94
CA VAL A 1026 9.42 26.65 -24.14
C VAL A 1026 10.93 26.85 -24.18
N VAL A 1027 11.55 26.77 -23.01
CA VAL A 1027 12.99 26.87 -22.82
C VAL A 1027 13.51 25.57 -22.24
N ARG A 1028 14.60 25.03 -22.81
CA ARG A 1028 15.22 23.79 -22.33
C ARG A 1028 16.64 24.03 -21.84
N TYR A 1029 16.95 23.42 -20.70
CA TYR A 1029 18.26 23.43 -20.08
C TYR A 1029 18.79 22.00 -19.87
N ASP A 1030 20.11 21.86 -19.91
CA ASP A 1030 20.84 20.70 -19.39
C ASP A 1030 21.77 21.18 -18.27
N ALA A 1031 21.99 20.35 -17.25
CA ALA A 1031 22.77 20.74 -16.08
C ALA A 1031 23.60 19.59 -15.53
N GLN A 1032 24.74 19.92 -14.92
CA GLN A 1032 25.51 18.98 -14.11
C GLN A 1032 26.09 19.67 -12.87
N VAL A 1033 26.20 18.91 -11.78
CA VAL A 1033 26.87 19.32 -10.54
C VAL A 1033 28.02 18.36 -10.28
N THR A 1034 29.24 18.87 -10.15
CA THR A 1034 30.46 18.06 -9.97
C THR A 1034 31.27 18.54 -8.76
N ASN A 1035 32.05 17.65 -8.15
CA ASN A 1035 33.05 18.05 -7.16
C ASN A 1035 34.32 18.64 -7.81
N ALA A 1036 35.30 19.01 -6.99
CA ALA A 1036 36.57 19.56 -7.45
C ALA A 1036 37.43 18.55 -8.23
N ALA A 1037 37.12 17.25 -8.14
CA ALA A 1037 37.79 16.17 -8.87
C ALA A 1037 37.06 15.78 -10.18
N GLY A 1038 36.03 16.53 -10.58
CA GLY A 1038 35.25 16.28 -11.80
C GLY A 1038 34.28 15.10 -11.71
N GLN A 1039 34.05 14.56 -10.51
CA GLN A 1039 33.07 13.50 -10.29
C GLN A 1039 31.67 14.11 -10.22
N CYS A 1040 30.74 13.53 -10.97
CA CYS A 1040 29.38 14.03 -11.08
C CYS A 1040 28.54 13.57 -9.89
N LEU A 1041 27.90 14.54 -9.23
CA LEU A 1041 26.94 14.37 -8.15
C LEU A 1041 25.52 14.24 -8.71
N VAL A 1042 25.12 15.13 -9.61
CA VAL A 1042 23.82 15.10 -10.31
C VAL A 1042 24.01 15.52 -11.75
N SER A 1043 23.36 14.82 -12.67
CA SER A 1043 23.20 15.28 -14.06
C SER A 1043 21.73 15.32 -14.44
N ILE A 1044 21.31 16.40 -15.11
CA ILE A 1044 19.94 16.60 -15.59
C ILE A 1044 19.98 16.85 -17.09
N ASN A 1045 19.25 16.02 -17.84
CA ASN A 1045 19.02 16.19 -19.26
C ASN A 1045 17.57 16.60 -19.50
N HIS A 1046 17.38 17.56 -20.40
CA HIS A 1046 16.08 18.03 -20.88
C HIS A 1046 15.18 18.55 -19.75
N LEU A 1047 15.66 19.57 -19.05
CA LEU A 1047 14.86 20.34 -18.10
C LEU A 1047 14.08 21.43 -18.88
N GLU A 1048 12.78 21.24 -19.03
CA GLU A 1048 11.88 22.11 -19.80
C GLU A 1048 11.08 23.04 -18.89
N TYR A 1049 10.99 24.30 -19.32
CA TYR A 1049 10.15 25.32 -18.71
C TYR A 1049 9.25 25.96 -19.75
N ASN A 1050 8.00 26.19 -19.36
CA ASN A 1050 7.07 27.01 -20.14
C ASN A 1050 7.26 28.48 -19.73
N ALA A 1051 7.50 29.36 -20.71
CA ALA A 1051 7.43 30.79 -20.55
C ALA A 1051 5.95 31.21 -20.62
N LEU A 1052 5.42 31.77 -19.53
CA LEU A 1052 4.07 32.35 -19.55
C LEU A 1052 4.04 33.52 -20.55
N ALA A 1053 3.06 33.52 -21.45
CA ALA A 1053 2.86 34.57 -22.45
C ALA A 1053 2.57 35.92 -21.76
N ASP A 1054 3.06 37.02 -22.35
CA ASP A 1054 2.66 38.38 -21.95
C ASP A 1054 1.13 38.47 -21.95
N GLU A 1055 0.52 38.80 -20.81
CA GLU A 1055 -0.89 39.20 -20.83
C GLU A 1055 -1.01 40.47 -21.68
N PRO A 1056 -1.91 40.51 -22.69
CA PRO A 1056 -2.10 41.72 -23.48
C PRO A 1056 -2.69 42.81 -22.58
N GLU A 1057 -2.03 43.97 -22.54
CA GLU A 1057 -2.51 45.16 -21.82
C GLU A 1057 -3.96 45.47 -22.23
N GLY A 1058 -4.88 45.34 -21.27
CA GLY A 1058 -6.24 45.87 -21.37
C GLY A 1058 -7.36 44.83 -21.43
N VAL A 1059 -7.61 44.12 -20.32
CA VAL A 1059 -8.93 43.56 -20.04
C VAL A 1059 -9.25 43.80 -18.55
N ASP A 1060 -10.39 44.45 -18.30
CA ASP A 1060 -10.91 44.86 -17.00
C ASP A 1060 -10.90 43.74 -15.94
N GLU A 1061 -10.69 44.15 -14.67
CA GLU A 1061 -10.80 43.35 -13.45
C GLU A 1061 -12.14 42.60 -13.38
N GLY A 1062 -12.16 41.36 -13.86
CA GLY A 1062 -13.40 40.60 -13.88
C GLY A 1062 -13.31 39.20 -14.46
N CYS A 1063 -12.18 38.51 -14.36
CA CYS A 1063 -12.13 37.06 -14.64
C CYS A 1063 -10.90 36.41 -13.99
N GLN A 1064 -10.97 36.10 -12.70
CA GLN A 1064 -10.13 35.05 -12.12
C GLN A 1064 -10.86 33.72 -12.30
N GLN A 1065 -10.46 32.91 -13.29
CA GLN A 1065 -10.39 31.44 -13.23
C GLN A 1065 -9.92 30.82 -14.57
N ARG A 1066 -8.71 30.23 -14.52
CA ARG A 1066 -8.22 29.00 -15.21
C ARG A 1066 -7.77 29.05 -16.68
N PRO A 1067 -6.94 28.08 -17.13
CA PRO A 1067 -6.36 26.92 -16.41
C PRO A 1067 -4.85 26.97 -16.18
#